data_AF-A0A024U6H4-F1
#
_entry.id   AF-A0A024U6H4-F1
#
_cell.length_a   1.000
_cell.length_b   1.000
_cell.length_c   1.000
_cell.angle_alpha   90.00
_cell.angle_beta   90.00
_cell.angle_gamma   90.00
#
_symmetry.space_group_name_H-M   'P 1'
#
loop_
_entity.id
_entity.type
_entity.pdbx_description
1 polymer ?
#
loop_
_entity_poly.entity_id
_entity_poly.type
_entity_poly.pdbx_seq_one_letter_code
_entity_poly.pdbx_strand_id
1 'polypeptide(L)'
;MTKRAEWTAGEPVGSNEHGLHFTSTASSFLSEHLPGAPIMPDCVHWSADSKLACVTDENIMISTYLNKDLSRFLLHPPFLTRYFLPLPAKHTDYPEPPTLDGIHEDELDAPGTTTCRILNEQARKQSSNPREISLTKGELSMTFTAAVWGPRGSAPNMSCAIATLTSNGQVGVNYPSALDLQWKEVVSVSKHLKRHVAANDWSSTDATTTADLLFAVPLPRFPVQYRSKASVGRASDAKRQKVSAAFVEASDLVSVTSLAWSTATHDASSGRNVSYLVLCGKVLTTVWRFVHDMRSSDVSRLEDAPISTGVTRQYGWPTCCTWMHMETNAFAMGTSSGNVLLMRLTVHSKGGGATMAVERVMKTPQMQPVYAVQYSLTSVCVGGGSSITVWPVGNDDDAADPRTWVAHAKNISSLELNHCDDGHMLFSSSSDGCVKCWNIRTGDQIPIDYLPVNNYPIYGLALSPNAVQLAVGYVCPPAAKPSRITQADTTYARLSSGLECFAAPNARNATLLANSLESHSSIESLGDILSYCHANLTSFNAKMAEARAWIADEKADAINDVVPLHEEFCAILESKFNDQCTAAEDPDHISPMYLQVAYQVVSNMPTPNQHANVARLQKKIMAFWCDYMLRAATKQFSGQRTRQTSLPFLLMADFLSLVASPLSVEHLALLNATYMAYGTPADKTRDLTANPTPPVRETCSLCSAPIPLTENVLEPVCDNGHALERCSRTLRVIDSVAAMWKCTVCEAFAHGDEHDEGADNESAPVLVCRLCGSYCQRVEY
;
A
#
# COMPACT_ATOMS: atom_id res chain seq x y z
N MET A 1 -52.88 -25.99 -13.61
CA MET A 1 -53.69 -24.78 -13.89
C MET A 1 -52.99 -23.61 -13.24
N THR A 2 -52.02 -23.02 -13.95
CA THR A 2 -52.15 -21.71 -14.62
C THR A 2 -52.31 -20.53 -13.65
N LYS A 3 -51.22 -19.80 -13.38
CA LYS A 3 -51.04 -18.43 -13.86
C LYS A 3 -49.60 -17.93 -13.70
N ARG A 4 -49.16 -17.24 -14.76
CA ARG A 4 -47.91 -16.52 -15.04
C ARG A 4 -48.03 -15.07 -14.55
N ALA A 5 -46.90 -14.33 -14.62
CA ALA A 5 -46.69 -12.87 -14.51
C ALA A 5 -46.49 -12.36 -13.06
N GLU A 6 -45.51 -11.52 -12.70
CA GLU A 6 -44.68 -10.55 -13.42
C GLU A 6 -43.34 -10.37 -12.64
N TRP A 7 -42.21 -10.22 -13.32
CA TRP A 7 -40.95 -9.74 -12.72
C TRP A 7 -40.81 -8.26 -13.03
N THR A 8 -40.95 -7.40 -12.02
CA THR A 8 -40.50 -6.01 -12.05
C THR A 8 -39.02 -5.96 -11.70
N ALA A 9 -38.23 -5.35 -12.56
CA ALA A 9 -36.82 -5.05 -12.29
C ALA A 9 -36.69 -4.12 -11.08
N GLY A 10 -35.85 -4.52 -10.12
CA GLY A 10 -35.42 -3.68 -9.00
C GLY A 10 -35.94 -4.14 -7.63
N GLU A 11 -35.24 -5.09 -6.98
CA GLU A 11 -35.04 -5.15 -5.52
C GLU A 11 -33.90 -6.14 -5.18
N PRO A 12 -33.11 -5.91 -4.11
CA PRO A 12 -31.87 -6.63 -3.82
C PRO A 12 -32.13 -7.97 -3.13
N VAL A 13 -31.39 -9.01 -3.54
CA VAL A 13 -31.50 -10.36 -2.98
C VAL A 13 -30.97 -10.39 -1.55
N GLY A 14 -31.85 -10.68 -0.59
CA GLY A 14 -31.54 -10.86 0.83
C GLY A 14 -31.69 -12.30 1.32
N SER A 15 -30.79 -12.65 2.23
CA SER A 15 -30.82 -13.71 3.26
C SER A 15 -30.64 -15.17 2.85
N ASN A 16 -29.48 -15.73 3.24
CA ASN A 16 -29.32 -17.14 3.58
C ASN A 16 -29.29 -17.27 5.11
N GLU A 17 -30.37 -17.75 5.71
CA GLU A 17 -30.38 -18.22 7.09
C GLU A 17 -30.06 -19.73 7.11
N HIS A 18 -29.11 -20.10 7.98
CA HIS A 18 -28.75 -21.44 8.49
C HIS A 18 -27.34 -21.95 8.11
N GLY A 19 -26.44 -21.88 9.10
CA GLY A 19 -25.12 -22.53 9.11
C GLY A 19 -24.03 -21.57 9.57
N LEU A 20 -23.20 -21.97 10.53
CA LEU A 20 -22.06 -21.23 11.07
C LEU A 20 -21.07 -20.81 9.96
N HIS A 21 -21.31 -19.66 9.33
CA HIS A 21 -20.43 -19.08 8.31
C HIS A 21 -20.40 -17.55 8.44
N PHE A 22 -19.18 -17.01 8.35
CA PHE A 22 -18.87 -15.61 8.16
C PHE A 22 -19.73 -15.04 7.02
N THR A 23 -20.69 -14.15 7.34
CA THR A 23 -21.57 -13.55 6.33
C THR A 23 -20.90 -12.32 5.75
N SER A 24 -20.41 -12.43 4.52
CA SER A 24 -20.10 -11.25 3.72
C SER A 24 -21.35 -10.37 3.63
N THR A 25 -21.22 -9.06 3.80
CA THR A 25 -22.27 -8.14 3.30
C THR A 25 -22.46 -8.43 1.81
N ALA A 26 -23.72 -8.49 1.33
CA ALA A 26 -24.04 -8.90 -0.05
C ALA A 26 -23.38 -8.02 -1.13
N SER A 27 -22.92 -6.84 -0.74
CA SER A 27 -22.22 -5.86 -1.57
C SER A 27 -20.69 -5.96 -1.54
N SER A 28 -20.11 -6.66 -0.56
CA SER A 28 -18.67 -6.93 -0.54
C SER A 28 -18.32 -7.97 -1.60
N PHE A 29 -17.26 -7.72 -2.36
CA PHE A 29 -16.78 -8.68 -3.39
C PHE A 29 -15.65 -9.57 -2.87
N LEU A 30 -15.06 -9.21 -1.73
CA LEU A 30 -14.02 -9.97 -1.04
C LEU A 30 -14.26 -9.87 0.46
N SER A 31 -14.12 -10.99 1.15
CA SER A 31 -14.33 -11.07 2.59
C SER A 31 -13.33 -12.06 3.18
N GLU A 32 -12.60 -11.68 4.22
CA GLU A 32 -11.54 -12.46 4.84
C GLU A 32 -11.68 -12.49 6.36
N HIS A 33 -11.35 -13.64 6.97
CA HIS A 33 -11.28 -13.77 8.41
C HIS A 33 -9.88 -13.39 8.91
N LEU A 34 -9.81 -12.50 9.89
CA LEU A 34 -8.56 -12.08 10.51
C LEU A 34 -8.26 -12.93 11.76
N PRO A 35 -7.07 -13.54 11.87
CA PRO A 35 -6.68 -14.32 13.04
C PRO A 35 -6.28 -13.38 14.18
N GLY A 36 -7.26 -12.86 14.90
CA GLY A 36 -7.06 -11.94 16.03
C GLY A 36 -8.06 -10.80 16.06
N ALA A 37 -8.03 -10.02 17.14
CA ALA A 37 -8.82 -8.80 17.26
C ALA A 37 -7.93 -7.58 17.00
N PRO A 38 -8.39 -6.58 16.21
CA PRO A 38 -7.73 -5.28 16.18
C PRO A 38 -7.81 -4.69 17.58
N ILE A 39 -6.66 -4.26 18.10
CA ILE A 39 -6.57 -3.64 19.42
C ILE A 39 -6.98 -2.18 19.35
N MET A 40 -6.52 -1.50 18.29
CA MET A 40 -6.65 -0.05 18.12
C MET A 40 -7.49 0.26 16.87
N PRO A 41 -8.22 1.39 16.87
CA PRO A 41 -8.77 1.96 15.65
C PRO A 41 -7.66 2.22 14.63
N ASP A 42 -8.04 2.31 13.36
CA ASP A 42 -7.13 2.53 12.24
C ASP A 42 -6.14 1.39 12.01
N CYS A 43 -6.68 0.17 11.88
CA CYS A 43 -5.88 -1.05 11.79
C CYS A 43 -5.68 -1.59 10.37
N VAL A 44 -6.19 -0.93 9.33
CA VAL A 44 -6.12 -1.39 7.94
C VAL A 44 -5.43 -0.32 7.11
N HIS A 45 -4.44 -0.69 6.29
CA HIS A 45 -3.70 0.27 5.47
C HIS A 45 -3.27 -0.33 4.13
N TRP A 46 -3.38 0.46 3.06
CA TRP A 46 -2.85 0.12 1.75
C TRP A 46 -1.46 0.72 1.53
N SER A 47 -0.57 -0.04 0.90
CA SER A 47 0.71 0.46 0.41
C SER A 47 0.56 1.07 -0.97
N ALA A 48 1.48 1.95 -1.36
CA ALA A 48 1.55 2.49 -2.72
C ALA A 48 1.78 1.40 -3.79
N ASP A 49 2.31 0.24 -3.42
CA ASP A 49 2.46 -0.93 -4.30
C ASP A 49 1.29 -1.94 -4.21
N SER A 50 0.13 -1.52 -3.71
CA SER A 50 -1.13 -2.27 -3.64
C SER A 50 -1.07 -3.55 -2.78
N LYS A 51 -0.34 -3.51 -1.66
CA LYS A 51 -0.41 -4.51 -0.58
C LYS A 51 -1.32 -4.01 0.52
N LEU A 52 -2.13 -4.90 1.06
CA LEU A 52 -3.05 -4.59 2.15
C LEU A 52 -2.47 -5.11 3.47
N ALA A 53 -2.22 -4.22 4.43
CA ALA A 53 -1.84 -4.56 5.79
C ALA A 53 -3.06 -4.48 6.71
N CYS A 54 -3.22 -5.48 7.58
CA CYS A 54 -4.19 -5.49 8.67
C CYS A 54 -3.45 -5.78 9.99
N VAL A 55 -3.50 -4.83 10.91
CA VAL A 55 -2.87 -4.90 12.22
C VAL A 55 -3.84 -5.59 13.18
N THR A 56 -3.42 -6.74 13.72
CA THR A 56 -4.13 -7.44 14.79
C THR A 56 -3.27 -7.47 16.05
N ASP A 57 -3.84 -7.95 17.15
CA ASP A 57 -3.13 -8.10 18.41
C ASP A 57 -1.90 -9.03 18.33
N GLU A 58 -1.96 -10.11 17.56
CA GLU A 58 -0.90 -11.12 17.48
C GLU A 58 0.07 -10.93 16.31
N ASN A 59 -0.41 -10.39 15.20
CA ASN A 59 0.32 -10.32 13.95
C ASN A 59 -0.14 -9.17 13.07
N ILE A 60 0.67 -8.84 12.07
CA ILE A 60 0.23 -7.99 10.96
C ILE A 60 0.06 -8.89 9.75
N MET A 61 -1.17 -9.02 9.26
CA MET A 61 -1.45 -9.71 8.00
C MET A 61 -1.13 -8.79 6.84
N ILE A 62 -0.31 -9.25 5.91
CA ILE A 62 0.03 -8.56 4.66
C ILE A 62 -0.48 -9.41 3.50
N SER A 63 -1.48 -8.90 2.80
CA SER A 63 -2.03 -9.48 1.59
C SER A 63 -1.40 -8.84 0.36
N THR A 64 -0.66 -9.64 -0.42
CA THR A 64 -0.05 -9.22 -1.68
C THR A 64 -0.81 -9.85 -2.83
N TYR A 65 -1.42 -9.00 -3.66
CA TYR A 65 -2.02 -9.39 -4.93
C TYR A 65 -0.95 -9.46 -6.02
N LEU A 66 -1.10 -10.42 -6.92
CA LEU A 66 -0.18 -10.67 -8.01
C LEU A 66 1.28 -10.79 -7.54
N ASN A 67 1.55 -11.74 -6.63
CA ASN A 67 2.91 -11.98 -6.14
C ASN A 67 3.72 -12.78 -7.16
N LYS A 68 4.18 -12.08 -8.20
CA LYS A 68 4.99 -12.62 -9.28
C LYS A 68 6.44 -12.84 -8.88
N ASP A 69 6.89 -12.36 -7.72
CA ASP A 69 8.20 -12.72 -7.19
C ASP A 69 8.30 -14.23 -6.92
N LEU A 70 7.17 -14.87 -6.63
CA LEU A 70 7.07 -16.33 -6.51
C LEU A 70 7.26 -17.08 -7.83
N SER A 71 7.21 -16.43 -8.99
CA SER A 71 7.47 -17.07 -10.30
C SER A 71 8.87 -17.69 -10.39
N ARG A 72 9.80 -17.24 -9.54
CA ARG A 72 11.14 -17.83 -9.39
C ARG A 72 11.13 -19.23 -8.79
N PHE A 73 10.10 -19.53 -8.00
CA PHE A 73 9.99 -20.75 -7.19
C PHE A 73 8.82 -21.63 -7.62
N LEU A 74 7.79 -21.03 -8.23
CA LEU A 74 6.54 -21.68 -8.64
C LEU A 74 6.24 -21.37 -10.10
N LEU A 75 5.92 -22.40 -10.88
CA LEU A 75 5.47 -22.24 -12.28
C LEU A 75 4.18 -21.42 -12.38
N HIS A 76 3.26 -21.59 -11.41
CA HIS A 76 1.99 -20.88 -11.33
C HIS A 76 1.83 -20.29 -9.93
N PRO A 77 2.35 -19.07 -9.69
CA PRO A 77 2.20 -18.43 -8.39
C PRO A 77 0.73 -18.10 -8.12
N PRO A 78 0.26 -18.23 -6.87
CA PRO A 78 -1.10 -17.86 -6.52
C PRO A 78 -1.32 -16.35 -6.73
N PHE A 79 -2.51 -15.99 -7.22
CA PHE A 79 -2.88 -14.59 -7.45
C PHE A 79 -2.90 -13.77 -6.15
N LEU A 80 -3.25 -14.40 -5.02
CA LEU A 80 -3.26 -13.77 -3.70
C LEU A 80 -2.34 -14.54 -2.76
N THR A 81 -1.42 -13.84 -2.12
CA THR A 81 -0.54 -14.39 -1.08
C THR A 81 -0.75 -13.64 0.22
N ARG A 82 -0.68 -14.37 1.34
CA ARG A 82 -0.79 -13.80 2.69
C ARG A 82 0.47 -14.10 3.46
N TYR A 83 1.01 -13.08 4.10
CA TYR A 83 2.12 -13.17 5.02
C TYR A 83 1.66 -12.64 6.37
N PHE A 84 2.10 -13.30 7.44
CA PHE A 84 1.85 -12.85 8.79
C PHE A 84 3.19 -12.43 9.39
N LEU A 85 3.34 -11.14 9.67
CA LEU A 85 4.52 -10.63 10.34
C LEU A 85 4.46 -11.04 11.82
N PRO A 86 5.43 -11.83 12.31
CA PRO A 86 5.50 -12.19 13.72
C PRO A 86 5.96 -10.99 14.56
N LEU A 87 5.66 -11.03 15.86
CA LEU A 87 6.17 -10.05 16.81
C LEU A 87 7.71 -10.07 16.85
N PRO A 88 8.35 -8.89 16.97
CA PRO A 88 9.81 -8.80 17.04
C PRO A 88 10.34 -9.43 18.32
N ALA A 89 11.60 -9.87 18.28
CA ALA A 89 12.28 -10.37 19.47
C ALA A 89 12.45 -9.23 20.49
N LYS A 90 11.98 -9.43 21.71
CA LYS A 90 12.07 -8.43 22.78
C LYS A 90 13.53 -8.07 23.06
N HIS A 91 13.87 -6.78 22.98
CA HIS A 91 15.19 -6.31 23.37
C HIS A 91 15.36 -6.34 24.90
N THR A 92 16.48 -6.86 25.37
CA THR A 92 16.90 -6.89 26.78
C THR A 92 17.15 -5.49 27.36
N ASP A 93 17.36 -4.50 26.49
CA ASP A 93 17.80 -3.15 26.87
C ASP A 93 16.63 -2.21 27.17
N TYR A 94 15.45 -2.74 27.51
CA TYR A 94 14.34 -1.92 27.99
C TYR A 94 14.46 -1.73 29.51
N PRO A 95 14.26 -0.49 30.02
CA PRO A 95 14.31 -0.28 31.45
C PRO A 95 13.23 -1.16 32.10
N GLU A 96 13.68 -2.06 32.97
CA GLU A 96 12.75 -2.89 33.73
C GLU A 96 12.13 -2.04 34.85
N PRO A 97 10.84 -2.26 35.14
CA PRO A 97 10.21 -1.54 36.22
C PRO A 97 10.93 -1.85 37.54
N PRO A 98 11.21 -0.85 38.38
CA PRO A 98 11.87 -1.08 39.67
C PRO A 98 11.01 -2.00 40.54
N THR A 99 11.67 -2.93 41.26
CA THR A 99 11.02 -3.90 42.14
C THR A 99 10.22 -3.20 43.24
N LEU A 100 8.97 -3.63 43.43
CA LEU A 100 8.06 -3.12 44.45
C LEU A 100 8.22 -3.91 45.76
N ASP A 101 9.26 -3.62 46.52
CA ASP A 101 9.39 -4.17 47.87
C ASP A 101 8.45 -3.44 48.85
N GLY A 102 7.58 -4.17 49.56
CA GLY A 102 6.79 -3.65 50.70
C GLY A 102 5.45 -2.98 50.39
N ILE A 103 4.67 -3.45 49.41
CA ILE A 103 3.37 -2.87 49.05
C ILE A 103 2.35 -2.95 50.21
N HIS A 104 1.82 -1.80 50.65
CA HIS A 104 0.55 -1.70 51.39
C HIS A 104 -0.63 -1.63 50.40
N GLU A 105 -1.76 -2.27 50.74
CA GLU A 105 -2.93 -2.46 49.85
C GLU A 105 -3.60 -1.17 49.35
N ASP A 106 -3.29 0.00 49.92
CA ASP A 106 -4.03 1.26 49.69
C ASP A 106 -3.17 2.45 49.19
N GLU A 107 -1.85 2.31 49.01
CA GLU A 107 -1.00 3.45 48.59
C GLU A 107 -0.81 3.54 47.07
N LEU A 108 -1.27 4.66 46.50
CA LEU A 108 -1.11 5.01 45.09
C LEU A 108 0.37 5.29 44.78
N ASP A 109 0.93 4.55 43.82
CA ASP A 109 2.26 4.86 43.25
C ASP A 109 2.16 6.11 42.34
N ALA A 110 3.29 6.63 41.87
CA ALA A 110 3.30 7.82 41.02
C ALA A 110 2.40 7.60 39.77
N PRO A 111 1.59 8.60 39.36
CA PRO A 111 0.72 8.48 38.18
C PRO A 111 1.50 8.01 36.94
N GLY A 112 0.93 7.11 36.14
CA GLY A 112 1.57 6.56 34.94
C GLY A 112 2.51 5.36 35.16
N THR A 113 2.98 5.13 36.40
CA THR A 113 3.83 3.95 36.73
C THR A 113 3.11 2.62 36.49
N THR A 114 1.79 2.59 36.73
CA THR A 114 0.95 1.40 36.64
C THR A 114 0.84 0.91 35.20
N THR A 115 0.51 1.81 34.27
CA THR A 115 0.43 1.51 32.84
C THR A 115 1.79 1.08 32.28
N CYS A 116 2.87 1.80 32.61
CA CYS A 116 4.21 1.44 32.16
C CYS A 116 4.69 0.11 32.75
N ARG A 117 4.25 -0.25 33.96
CA ARG A 117 4.51 -1.57 34.55
C ARG A 117 3.73 -2.66 33.84
N ILE A 118 2.42 -2.52 33.66
CA ILE A 118 1.58 -3.53 33.00
C ILE A 118 2.11 -3.86 31.61
N LEU A 119 2.57 -2.85 30.87
CA LEU A 119 3.15 -3.03 29.53
C LEU A 119 4.53 -3.72 29.55
N ASN A 120 5.30 -3.60 30.64
CA ASN A 120 6.69 -4.07 30.71
C ASN A 120 6.95 -5.22 31.71
N GLU A 121 5.97 -5.62 32.51
CA GLU A 121 6.08 -6.66 33.54
C GLU A 121 6.34 -8.04 32.89
N GLN A 122 7.48 -8.65 33.26
CA GLN A 122 7.95 -9.91 32.66
C GLN A 122 7.47 -11.16 33.42
N ALA A 123 7.18 -11.03 34.71
CA ALA A 123 6.88 -12.14 35.60
C ALA A 123 5.37 -12.26 35.84
N ARG A 124 4.78 -13.36 35.34
CA ARG A 124 3.39 -13.75 35.64
C ARG A 124 3.18 -13.77 37.15
N LYS A 125 2.14 -13.11 37.65
CA LYS A 125 1.42 -13.65 38.81
C LYS A 125 0.36 -14.57 38.24
N GLN A 126 0.58 -15.89 38.35
CA GLN A 126 -0.44 -16.88 38.06
C GLN A 126 -1.72 -16.46 38.79
N SER A 127 -2.78 -16.12 38.04
CA SER A 127 -4.10 -16.07 38.64
C SER A 127 -4.43 -17.50 39.08
N SER A 128 -4.92 -17.66 40.30
CA SER A 128 -5.30 -18.96 40.87
C SER A 128 -6.55 -19.54 40.20
N ASN A 129 -7.12 -18.84 39.20
CA ASN A 129 -8.31 -19.23 38.49
C ASN A 129 -7.96 -19.86 37.13
N PRO A 130 -8.04 -21.19 36.99
CA PRO A 130 -7.74 -21.86 35.73
C PRO A 130 -8.70 -21.52 34.58
N ARG A 131 -9.81 -20.81 34.83
CA ARG A 131 -10.72 -20.29 33.80
C ARG A 131 -10.26 -18.98 33.16
N GLU A 132 -9.31 -18.27 33.77
CA GLU A 132 -8.69 -17.06 33.18
C GLU A 132 -7.47 -17.41 32.30
N ILE A 133 -6.99 -18.65 32.37
CA ILE A 133 -5.87 -19.17 31.57
C ILE A 133 -6.17 -19.13 30.06
N SER A 134 -7.44 -19.19 29.64
CA SER A 134 -7.81 -19.13 28.21
C SER A 134 -7.79 -17.73 27.61
N LEU A 135 -7.67 -16.67 28.44
CA LEU A 135 -7.51 -15.28 28.00
C LEU A 135 -6.04 -14.82 28.04
N THR A 136 -5.15 -15.63 28.62
CA THR A 136 -3.73 -15.30 28.78
C THR A 136 -2.89 -15.97 27.71
N LYS A 137 -2.56 -15.24 26.65
CA LYS A 137 -1.61 -15.66 25.61
C LYS A 137 -0.23 -15.90 26.25
N GLY A 138 0.45 -16.97 25.83
CA GLY A 138 1.78 -17.36 26.34
C GLY A 138 2.86 -16.33 25.99
N GLU A 139 3.94 -16.26 26.79
CA GLU A 139 5.23 -15.53 26.60
C GLU A 139 5.23 -14.07 26.08
N LEU A 140 4.12 -13.52 25.62
CA LEU A 140 4.02 -12.30 24.83
C LEU A 140 3.49 -11.16 25.72
N SER A 141 4.41 -10.44 26.36
CA SER A 141 4.11 -9.13 26.97
C SER A 141 4.02 -8.01 25.92
N MET A 142 3.82 -8.33 24.64
CA MET A 142 3.94 -7.40 23.50
C MET A 142 2.86 -7.70 22.45
N THR A 143 2.22 -6.67 21.91
CA THR A 143 1.26 -6.74 20.80
C THR A 143 1.55 -5.65 19.78
N PHE A 144 1.09 -5.80 18.53
CA PHE A 144 1.15 -4.70 17.56
C PHE A 144 0.07 -3.66 17.88
N THR A 145 0.40 -2.38 17.74
CA THR A 145 -0.51 -1.26 17.97
C THR A 145 -0.76 -0.42 16.71
N ALA A 146 0.23 -0.31 15.84
CA ALA A 146 0.11 0.40 14.56
C ALA A 146 1.12 -0.12 13.53
N ALA A 147 0.84 0.09 12.25
CA ALA A 147 1.78 -0.14 11.17
C ALA A 147 1.57 0.90 10.06
N VAL A 148 2.64 1.40 9.46
CA VAL A 148 2.55 2.38 8.38
C VAL A 148 3.47 1.97 7.23
N TRP A 149 2.94 2.08 6.03
CA TRP A 149 3.68 1.81 4.80
C TRP A 149 4.65 2.95 4.49
N GLY A 150 5.88 2.59 4.13
CA GLY A 150 6.83 3.49 3.51
C GLY A 150 6.49 3.73 2.03
N PRO A 151 7.03 4.81 1.45
CA PRO A 151 6.81 5.10 0.04
C PRO A 151 7.47 4.06 -0.84
N ARG A 152 7.08 4.02 -2.12
CA ARG A 152 7.71 3.14 -3.09
C ARG A 152 9.22 3.34 -3.16
N GLY A 153 9.95 2.23 -3.26
CA GLY A 153 11.42 2.22 -3.22
C GLY A 153 12.00 2.27 -1.81
N SER A 154 11.17 2.25 -0.76
CA SER A 154 11.64 2.02 0.62
C SER A 154 12.12 0.58 0.85
N ALA A 155 11.72 -0.34 -0.02
CA ALA A 155 12.22 -1.71 -0.09
C ALA A 155 12.75 -2.03 -1.51
N PRO A 156 13.53 -3.11 -1.68
CA PRO A 156 14.08 -3.50 -2.97
C PRO A 156 13.02 -3.60 -4.08
N ASN A 157 13.41 -3.39 -5.33
CA ASN A 157 12.55 -3.53 -6.52
C ASN A 157 11.37 -2.55 -6.57
N MET A 158 11.55 -1.32 -6.08
CA MET A 158 10.47 -0.31 -6.00
C MET A 158 9.27 -0.78 -5.16
N SER A 159 9.48 -1.70 -4.22
CA SER A 159 8.44 -2.13 -3.28
C SER A 159 8.36 -1.23 -2.05
N CYS A 160 7.30 -1.38 -1.27
CA CYS A 160 7.08 -0.66 -0.02
C CYS A 160 7.57 -1.49 1.18
N ALA A 161 8.37 -0.87 2.05
CA ALA A 161 8.65 -1.35 3.40
C ALA A 161 7.50 -0.99 4.35
N ILE A 162 7.40 -1.69 5.48
CA ILE A 162 6.41 -1.39 6.53
C ILE A 162 7.11 -1.07 7.85
N ALA A 163 6.81 0.08 8.43
CA ALA A 163 7.18 0.42 9.80
C ALA A 163 6.11 -0.10 10.75
N THR A 164 6.53 -0.72 11.85
CA THR A 164 5.65 -1.37 12.82
C THR A 164 5.88 -0.82 14.21
N LEU A 165 4.82 -0.68 14.99
CA LEU A 165 4.85 -0.25 16.38
C LEU A 165 4.18 -1.29 17.26
N THR A 166 4.82 -1.55 18.40
CA THR A 166 4.31 -2.46 19.43
C THR A 166 3.90 -1.71 20.69
N SER A 167 3.13 -2.37 21.55
CA SER A 167 2.66 -1.88 22.85
C SER A 167 3.77 -1.38 23.78
N ASN A 168 5.02 -1.83 23.59
CA ASN A 168 6.16 -1.45 24.42
C ASN A 168 7.02 -0.36 23.76
N GLY A 169 6.54 0.26 22.68
CA GLY A 169 7.24 1.33 21.96
C GLY A 169 8.36 0.84 21.05
N GLN A 170 8.47 -0.47 20.78
CA GLN A 170 9.42 -0.93 19.76
C GLN A 170 8.91 -0.56 18.38
N VAL A 171 9.75 0.18 17.66
CA VAL A 171 9.56 0.55 16.26
C VAL A 171 10.61 -0.17 15.42
N GLY A 172 10.14 -0.94 14.45
CA GLY A 172 10.97 -1.69 13.50
C GLY A 172 10.46 -1.52 12.07
N VAL A 173 11.39 -1.41 11.11
CA VAL A 173 11.12 -1.39 9.67
C VAL A 173 11.34 -2.79 9.11
N ASN A 174 10.33 -3.31 8.42
CA ASN A 174 10.31 -4.65 7.87
C ASN A 174 10.08 -4.60 6.36
N TYR A 175 10.78 -5.45 5.62
CA TYR A 175 10.51 -5.73 4.22
C TYR A 175 11.04 -7.12 3.84
N PRO A 176 10.50 -7.76 2.78
CA PRO A 176 10.99 -9.06 2.36
C PRO A 176 12.38 -8.95 1.72
N SER A 177 13.27 -9.89 2.03
CA SER A 177 14.52 -10.00 1.28
C SER A 177 14.24 -10.48 -0.15
N ALA A 178 15.06 -10.03 -1.12
CA ALA A 178 14.90 -10.41 -2.53
C ALA A 178 15.09 -11.92 -2.81
N LEU A 179 15.62 -12.67 -1.84
CA LEU A 179 15.91 -14.10 -1.95
C LEU A 179 14.94 -14.97 -1.14
N ASP A 180 14.63 -14.60 0.11
CA ASP A 180 13.82 -15.46 0.99
C ASP A 180 12.32 -15.14 0.93
N LEU A 181 11.93 -13.98 0.37
CA LEU A 181 10.55 -13.46 0.36
C LEU A 181 9.88 -13.40 1.74
N GLN A 182 10.66 -13.56 2.82
CA GLN A 182 10.21 -13.49 4.19
C GLN A 182 10.36 -12.07 4.71
N TRP A 183 9.27 -11.52 5.26
CA TRP A 183 9.28 -10.26 5.96
C TRP A 183 10.15 -10.36 7.22
N LYS A 184 11.27 -9.65 7.24
CA LYS A 184 12.21 -9.61 8.36
C LYS A 184 12.38 -8.17 8.83
N GLU A 185 12.67 -7.99 10.12
CA GLU A 185 13.06 -6.69 10.66
C GLU A 185 14.46 -6.34 10.14
N VAL A 186 14.54 -5.28 9.36
CA VAL A 186 15.79 -4.80 8.75
C VAL A 186 16.43 -3.72 9.61
N VAL A 187 15.60 -2.80 10.13
CA VAL A 187 16.07 -1.68 10.95
C VAL A 187 15.23 -1.56 12.21
N SER A 188 15.89 -1.64 13.36
CA SER A 188 15.27 -1.34 14.65
C SER A 188 15.43 0.15 14.98
N VAL A 189 14.41 0.94 14.66
CA VAL A 189 14.42 2.40 14.89
C VAL A 189 14.44 2.71 16.39
N SER A 190 13.75 1.90 17.20
CA SER A 190 13.73 2.07 18.66
C SER A 190 15.11 1.99 19.32
N LYS A 191 16.05 1.20 18.77
CA LYS A 191 17.45 1.17 19.26
C LYS A 191 18.16 2.51 19.02
N HIS A 192 17.93 3.14 17.87
CA HIS A 192 18.52 4.43 17.55
C HIS A 192 17.92 5.54 18.40
N LEU A 193 16.59 5.54 18.61
CA LEU A 193 15.90 6.48 19.50
C LEU A 193 16.47 6.43 20.92
N LYS A 194 16.69 5.23 21.47
CA LYS A 194 17.30 5.05 22.79
C LYS A 194 18.70 5.66 22.88
N ARG A 195 19.55 5.40 21.89
CA ARG A 195 20.91 5.98 21.83
C ARG A 195 20.85 7.50 21.77
N HIS A 196 19.92 8.06 21.00
CA HIS A 196 19.72 9.51 20.92
C HIS A 196 19.27 10.10 22.26
N VAL A 197 18.27 9.49 22.92
CA VAL A 197 17.80 9.95 24.24
C VAL A 197 18.91 9.88 25.28
N ALA A 198 19.68 8.79 25.31
CA ALA A 198 20.79 8.61 26.25
C ALA A 198 21.98 9.55 26.01
N ALA A 199 22.16 10.04 24.78
CA ALA A 199 23.26 10.95 24.41
C ALA A 199 22.98 12.42 24.79
N ASN A 200 21.73 12.78 25.10
CA ASN A 200 21.28 14.14 25.31
C ASN A 200 20.72 14.36 26.72
N ASP A 201 20.83 15.59 27.24
CA ASP A 201 20.24 15.99 28.52
C ASP A 201 18.84 16.59 28.30
N TRP A 202 17.84 16.01 28.98
CA TRP A 202 16.41 16.36 28.85
C TRP A 202 15.83 17.02 30.10
N SER A 203 16.66 17.37 31.08
CA SER A 203 16.24 17.97 32.35
C SER A 203 15.46 19.28 32.22
N SER A 204 15.58 20.00 31.09
CA SER A 204 14.84 21.24 30.80
C SER A 204 13.42 21.02 30.28
N THR A 205 13.00 19.78 30.03
CA THR A 205 11.67 19.44 29.49
C THR A 205 10.56 19.37 30.56
N ASP A 206 10.90 19.68 31.81
CA ASP A 206 10.04 19.75 33.00
C ASP A 206 9.06 20.95 32.99
N ALA A 207 8.26 21.08 31.93
CA ALA A 207 7.04 21.89 32.00
C ALA A 207 5.91 21.00 32.53
N THR A 208 5.54 21.20 33.80
CA THR A 208 4.44 20.47 34.46
C THR A 208 3.09 20.86 33.83
N THR A 209 2.64 20.13 32.82
CA THR A 209 1.24 20.20 32.38
C THR A 209 0.34 19.39 33.33
N THR A 210 -0.56 20.09 34.02
CA THR A 210 -1.54 19.55 34.98
C THR A 210 -2.54 18.54 34.39
N ALA A 211 -2.57 18.37 33.07
CA ALA A 211 -3.47 17.46 32.36
C ALA A 211 -3.12 15.96 32.53
N ASP A 212 -1.85 15.62 32.80
CA ASP A 212 -1.38 14.23 33.00
C ASP A 212 -1.94 13.61 34.30
N LEU A 213 -2.53 14.41 35.21
CA LEU A 213 -2.96 14.00 36.55
C LEU A 213 -4.38 13.45 36.64
N LEU A 214 -5.17 13.45 35.56
CA LEU A 214 -6.60 13.12 35.63
C LEU A 214 -6.91 11.61 35.64
N PHE A 215 -5.92 10.74 35.41
CA PHE A 215 -6.08 9.28 35.48
C PHE A 215 -5.03 8.64 36.41
N ALA A 216 -5.23 8.78 37.73
CA ALA A 216 -4.61 7.87 38.68
C ALA A 216 -5.43 6.57 38.72
N VAL A 217 -5.04 5.56 37.93
CA VAL A 217 -5.66 4.23 38.03
C VAL A 217 -5.13 3.57 39.31
N PRO A 218 -6.00 3.22 40.28
CA PRO A 218 -5.57 2.44 41.42
C PRO A 218 -4.96 1.12 40.91
N LEU A 219 -3.79 0.76 41.41
CA LEU A 219 -3.18 -0.54 41.10
C LEU A 219 -4.21 -1.65 41.38
N PRO A 220 -4.39 -2.63 40.47
CA PRO A 220 -5.22 -3.78 40.80
C PRO A 220 -4.67 -4.44 42.07
N ARG A 221 -5.58 -4.83 42.99
CA ARG A 221 -5.22 -5.53 44.23
C ARG A 221 -4.45 -6.80 43.87
N PHE A 222 -3.14 -6.80 44.06
CA PHE A 222 -2.32 -7.98 43.83
C PHE A 222 -2.77 -9.10 44.79
N PRO A 223 -2.79 -10.38 44.33
CA PRO A 223 -3.14 -11.49 45.20
C PRO A 223 -2.18 -11.56 46.39
N VAL A 224 -2.79 -11.62 47.57
CA VAL A 224 -2.20 -11.52 48.90
C VAL A 224 -1.01 -12.47 49.05
N GLN A 225 0.21 -11.93 49.07
CA GLN A 225 1.34 -12.59 49.72
C GLN A 225 1.37 -12.12 51.17
N TYR A 226 0.97 -13.00 52.10
CA TYR A 226 1.12 -12.78 53.53
C TYR A 226 2.60 -12.53 53.86
N ARG A 227 2.98 -11.26 53.98
CA ARG A 227 4.17 -10.83 54.73
C ARG A 227 3.81 -9.69 55.67
N SER A 228 4.45 -9.75 56.83
CA SER A 228 4.06 -9.11 58.09
C SER A 228 3.86 -7.59 58.00
N LYS A 229 2.99 -7.07 58.87
CA LYS A 229 2.80 -5.65 59.24
C LYS A 229 4.09 -5.01 59.80
N ALA A 230 5.16 -4.96 59.03
CA ALA A 230 6.29 -4.09 59.30
C ALA A 230 6.00 -2.78 58.55
N SER A 231 5.75 -1.70 59.30
CA SER A 231 5.60 -0.36 58.75
C SER A 231 6.82 -0.03 57.90
N VAL A 232 6.65 0.02 56.58
CA VAL A 232 7.65 0.62 55.69
C VAL A 232 7.83 2.07 56.15
N GLY A 233 9.07 2.50 56.35
CA GLY A 233 9.33 3.85 56.83
C GLY A 233 9.00 4.88 55.75
N ARG A 234 8.46 6.05 56.12
CA ARG A 234 8.17 7.17 55.17
C ARG A 234 9.35 7.52 54.24
N ALA A 235 10.58 7.32 54.70
CA ALA A 235 11.79 7.55 53.91
C ALA A 235 12.00 6.51 52.79
N SER A 236 11.64 5.24 53.02
CA SER A 236 11.68 4.20 51.97
C SER A 236 10.57 4.42 50.93
N ASP A 237 9.39 4.90 51.34
CA ASP A 237 8.30 5.23 50.40
C ASP A 237 8.65 6.45 49.53
N ALA A 238 9.21 7.50 50.13
CA ALA A 238 9.69 8.66 49.38
C ALA A 238 10.80 8.29 48.38
N LYS A 239 11.73 7.40 48.78
CA LYS A 239 12.77 6.88 47.88
C LYS A 239 12.14 6.06 46.75
N ARG A 240 11.17 5.19 47.04
CA ARG A 240 10.44 4.39 46.05
C ARG A 240 9.69 5.26 45.04
N GLN A 241 8.96 6.28 45.51
CA GLN A 241 8.25 7.23 44.65
C GLN A 241 9.20 7.98 43.74
N LYS A 242 10.36 8.42 44.27
CA LYS A 242 11.40 9.08 43.46
C LYS A 242 11.97 8.17 42.37
N VAL A 243 12.26 6.91 42.70
CA VAL A 243 12.75 5.91 41.72
C VAL A 243 11.69 5.61 40.67
N SER A 244 10.42 5.48 41.07
CA SER A 244 9.32 5.18 40.16
C SER A 244 9.00 6.37 39.24
N ALA A 245 9.08 7.60 39.75
CA ALA A 245 8.93 8.82 38.96
C ALA A 245 10.05 8.96 37.92
N ALA A 246 11.31 8.78 38.33
CA ALA A 246 12.45 8.81 37.40
C ALA A 246 12.37 7.73 36.32
N PHE A 247 11.84 6.54 36.67
CA PHE A 247 11.58 5.48 35.70
C PHE A 247 10.51 5.87 34.68
N VAL A 248 9.40 6.47 35.12
CA VAL A 248 8.33 6.93 34.21
C VAL A 248 8.85 8.00 33.28
N GLU A 249 9.60 8.98 33.80
CA GLU A 249 10.21 10.03 32.99
C GLU A 249 11.13 9.47 31.91
N ALA A 250 12.03 8.55 32.27
CA ALA A 250 12.90 7.86 31.31
C ALA A 250 12.11 7.03 30.28
N SER A 251 11.03 6.37 30.71
CA SER A 251 10.17 5.58 29.83
C SER A 251 9.35 6.46 28.88
N ASP A 252 8.88 7.61 29.33
CA ASP A 252 8.05 8.52 28.55
C ASP A 252 8.88 9.24 27.46
N LEU A 253 10.17 9.50 27.71
CA LEU A 253 11.11 10.04 26.71
C LEU A 253 11.35 9.10 25.53
N VAL A 254 11.34 7.78 25.76
CA VAL A 254 11.57 6.75 24.72
C VAL A 254 10.25 6.21 24.16
N SER A 255 9.11 6.56 24.77
CA SER A 255 7.80 6.08 24.33
C SER A 255 7.45 6.57 22.92
N VAL A 256 6.81 5.71 22.14
CA VAL A 256 6.23 6.06 20.83
C VAL A 256 4.78 5.60 20.85
N THR A 257 3.86 6.51 20.53
CA THR A 257 2.40 6.27 20.53
C THR A 257 1.81 6.26 19.13
N SER A 258 2.39 7.02 18.20
CA SER A 258 1.97 7.08 16.80
C SER A 258 3.18 7.28 15.89
N LEU A 259 3.06 6.85 14.63
CA LEU A 259 4.11 7.02 13.61
C LEU A 259 3.49 7.36 12.26
N ALA A 260 4.25 8.02 11.40
CA ALA A 260 3.85 8.33 10.03
C ALA A 260 5.09 8.39 9.12
N TRP A 261 4.96 7.93 7.87
CA TRP A 261 6.06 7.91 6.90
C TRP A 261 5.74 8.81 5.72
N SER A 262 6.65 9.73 5.38
CA SER A 262 6.48 10.67 4.27
C SER A 262 6.60 9.97 2.92
N THR A 263 6.15 10.64 1.86
CA THR A 263 6.50 10.26 0.48
C THR A 263 8.01 10.35 0.24
N ALA A 264 8.51 9.75 -0.84
CA ALA A 264 9.90 9.86 -1.22
C ALA A 264 10.15 11.19 -1.94
N THR A 265 11.24 11.87 -1.60
CA THR A 265 11.70 13.09 -2.27
C THR A 265 13.14 12.97 -2.70
N HIS A 266 13.47 13.59 -3.83
CA HIS A 266 14.84 13.68 -4.30
C HIS A 266 15.59 14.76 -3.52
N ASP A 267 16.62 14.37 -2.77
CA ASP A 267 17.51 15.33 -2.13
C ASP A 267 18.61 15.77 -3.11
N ALA A 268 18.51 17.01 -3.58
CA ALA A 268 19.49 17.61 -4.49
C ALA A 268 20.90 17.69 -3.90
N SER A 269 21.06 17.71 -2.57
CA SER A 269 22.39 17.82 -1.94
C SER A 269 23.16 16.51 -1.90
N SER A 270 22.48 15.38 -1.68
CA SER A 270 23.08 14.04 -1.68
C SER A 270 22.93 13.29 -3.01
N GLY A 271 22.09 13.77 -3.93
CA GLY A 271 21.76 13.09 -5.18
C GLY A 271 21.01 11.77 -4.97
N ARG A 272 20.33 11.62 -3.82
CA ARG A 272 19.62 10.39 -3.43
C ARG A 272 18.16 10.68 -3.11
N ASN A 273 17.31 9.68 -3.36
CA ASN A 273 15.94 9.71 -2.88
C ASN A 273 15.91 9.45 -1.37
N VAL A 274 15.16 10.25 -0.63
CA VAL A 274 15.02 10.17 0.83
C VAL A 274 13.55 10.30 1.22
N SER A 275 13.18 9.64 2.31
CA SER A 275 11.89 9.82 2.99
C SER A 275 12.11 10.05 4.47
N TYR A 276 11.08 10.52 5.16
CA TYR A 276 11.13 10.88 6.56
C TYR A 276 10.13 10.05 7.35
N LEU A 277 10.62 9.41 8.40
CA LEU A 277 9.82 8.67 9.36
C LEU A 277 9.66 9.52 10.63
N VAL A 278 8.42 9.90 10.94
CA VAL A 278 8.06 10.62 12.17
C VAL A 278 7.66 9.62 13.24
N LEU A 279 8.24 9.77 14.43
CA LEU A 279 7.83 9.06 15.64
C LEU A 279 7.29 10.07 16.65
N CYS A 280 6.01 9.96 16.95
CA CYS A 280 5.33 10.78 17.94
C CYS A 280 5.28 10.01 19.26
N GLY A 281 6.04 10.48 20.24
CA GLY A 281 6.04 9.96 21.62
C GLY A 281 5.24 10.83 22.57
N LYS A 282 5.11 10.39 23.83
CA LYS A 282 4.40 11.18 24.86
C LYS A 282 5.09 12.52 25.14
N VAL A 283 6.42 12.54 25.09
CA VAL A 283 7.23 13.73 25.39
C VAL A 283 7.88 14.31 24.14
N LEU A 284 8.56 13.45 23.38
CA LEU A 284 9.36 13.83 22.23
C LEU A 284 8.66 13.42 20.93
N THR A 285 8.79 14.27 19.91
CA THR A 285 8.52 13.93 18.53
C THR A 285 9.83 14.00 17.75
N THR A 286 10.20 12.90 17.11
CA THR A 286 11.49 12.76 16.40
C THR A 286 11.25 12.46 14.93
N VAL A 287 12.04 13.08 14.07
CA VAL A 287 12.01 12.86 12.62
C VAL A 287 13.30 12.17 12.20
N TRP A 288 13.17 11.04 11.52
CA TRP A 288 14.27 10.21 11.08
C TRP A 288 14.36 10.22 9.56
N ARG A 289 15.57 10.32 9.04
CA ARG A 289 15.81 10.28 7.61
C ARG A 289 16.10 8.86 7.16
N PHE A 290 15.38 8.44 6.13
CA PHE A 290 15.50 7.13 5.51
C PHE A 290 15.99 7.30 4.07
N VAL A 291 17.17 6.75 3.76
CA VAL A 291 17.81 6.87 2.46
C VAL A 291 17.45 5.67 1.59
N HIS A 292 16.89 5.94 0.42
CA HIS A 292 16.58 4.93 -0.58
C HIS A 292 17.83 4.67 -1.42
N ASP A 293 18.43 3.48 -1.29
CA ASP A 293 19.51 3.04 -2.17
C ASP A 293 18.95 2.08 -3.23
N MET A 294 18.99 2.54 -4.48
CA MET A 294 18.48 1.80 -5.65
C MET A 294 19.58 0.98 -6.33
N ARG A 295 20.85 1.09 -5.90
CA ARG A 295 22.01 0.50 -6.58
C ARG A 295 22.41 -0.88 -6.05
N SER A 296 22.12 -1.18 -4.79
CA SER A 296 22.49 -2.45 -4.16
C SER A 296 21.27 -3.28 -3.76
N SER A 297 21.39 -4.60 -3.90
CA SER A 297 20.49 -5.56 -3.24
C SER A 297 20.55 -5.45 -1.69
N ASP A 298 21.59 -4.78 -1.17
CA ASP A 298 21.80 -4.48 0.24
C ASP A 298 21.34 -3.05 0.64
N VAL A 299 20.25 -3.05 1.42
CA VAL A 299 19.81 -2.15 2.51
C VAL A 299 19.74 -0.64 2.24
N SER A 300 18.51 -0.15 2.05
CA SER A 300 18.06 1.19 2.41
C SER A 300 18.39 1.52 3.87
N ARG A 301 19.05 2.65 4.14
CA ARG A 301 19.61 2.95 5.47
C ARG A 301 18.84 4.07 6.17
N LEU A 302 18.42 3.80 7.39
CA LEU A 302 18.04 4.83 8.35
C LEU A 302 19.32 5.49 8.88
N GLU A 303 19.34 6.81 9.01
CA GLU A 303 20.44 7.52 9.68
C GLU A 303 20.50 7.20 11.18
N ASP A 304 21.70 7.22 11.78
CA ASP A 304 21.93 6.81 13.17
C ASP A 304 21.30 7.76 14.21
N ALA A 305 21.03 9.00 13.83
CA ALA A 305 20.45 10.04 14.67
C ALA A 305 19.25 10.70 13.96
N PRO A 306 18.26 11.23 14.71
CA PRO A 306 17.16 11.97 14.12
C PRO A 306 17.65 13.29 13.53
N ILE A 307 17.06 13.68 12.40
CA ILE A 307 17.36 14.97 11.75
C ILE A 307 16.75 16.15 12.50
N SER A 308 15.69 15.90 13.26
CA SER A 308 15.01 16.90 14.08
C SER A 308 14.29 16.25 15.25
N THR A 309 14.32 16.91 16.40
CA THR A 309 13.62 16.49 17.62
C THR A 309 12.92 17.70 18.23
N GLY A 310 11.63 17.56 18.55
CA GLY A 310 10.82 18.60 19.20
C GLY A 310 10.11 18.07 20.44
N VAL A 311 9.94 18.92 21.44
CA VAL A 311 9.19 18.59 22.68
C VAL A 311 7.72 18.94 22.46
N THR A 312 6.85 17.92 22.45
CA THR A 312 5.42 18.07 22.13
C THR A 312 4.50 17.81 23.32
N ARG A 313 5.05 17.38 24.47
CA ARG A 313 4.31 17.06 25.71
C ARG A 313 3.24 18.09 26.08
N GLN A 314 3.55 19.37 25.92
CA GLN A 314 2.67 20.48 26.32
C GLN A 314 1.30 20.49 25.62
N TYR A 315 1.17 19.77 24.50
CA TYR A 315 -0.06 19.69 23.73
C TYR A 315 -0.89 18.43 24.00
N GLY A 316 -0.45 17.55 24.91
CA GLY A 316 -1.09 16.26 25.21
C GLY A 316 -0.47 15.08 24.45
N TRP A 317 -0.93 13.86 24.76
CA TRP A 317 -0.33 12.66 24.18
C TRP A 317 -0.76 12.49 22.72
N PRO A 318 0.17 12.27 21.78
CA PRO A 318 -0.18 12.01 20.39
C PRO A 318 -0.97 10.70 20.28
N THR A 319 -2.11 10.74 19.60
CA THR A 319 -2.97 9.57 19.37
C THR A 319 -2.92 9.09 17.92
N CYS A 320 -2.71 10.01 16.99
CA CYS A 320 -2.56 9.73 15.56
C CYS A 320 -1.68 10.81 14.92
N CYS A 321 -1.05 10.48 13.81
CA CYS A 321 -0.35 11.44 12.97
C CYS A 321 -0.37 11.00 11.50
N THR A 322 -0.29 11.98 10.61
CA THR A 322 -0.22 11.74 9.15
C THR A 322 0.65 12.79 8.51
N TRP A 323 1.38 12.41 7.47
CA TRP A 323 1.99 13.37 6.57
C TRP A 323 0.93 14.04 5.71
N MET A 324 1.25 15.24 5.24
CA MET A 324 0.47 15.90 4.21
C MET A 324 0.56 15.09 2.92
N HIS A 325 -0.59 14.84 2.29
CA HIS A 325 -0.64 14.06 1.06
C HIS A 325 0.28 14.66 -0.02
N MET A 326 1.18 13.83 -0.57
CA MET A 326 2.18 14.18 -1.59
C MET A 326 3.26 15.19 -1.19
N GLU A 327 3.31 15.66 0.06
CA GLU A 327 4.37 16.54 0.57
C GLU A 327 5.21 15.87 1.67
N THR A 328 6.44 16.33 1.85
CA THR A 328 7.40 15.77 2.85
C THR A 328 7.91 16.78 3.86
N ASN A 329 7.46 18.02 3.75
CA ASN A 329 7.84 19.12 4.63
C ASN A 329 6.73 19.49 5.63
N ALA A 330 5.58 18.83 5.61
CA ALA A 330 4.47 19.13 6.51
C ALA A 330 3.73 17.86 6.95
N PHE A 331 3.37 17.80 8.23
CA PHE A 331 2.58 16.72 8.81
C PHE A 331 1.65 17.23 9.90
N ALA A 332 0.61 16.48 10.20
CA ALA A 332 -0.36 16.79 11.24
C ALA A 332 -0.34 15.71 12.33
N MET A 333 -0.61 16.11 13.56
CA MET A 333 -0.78 15.17 14.68
C MET A 333 -1.98 15.55 15.55
N GLY A 334 -2.77 14.55 15.90
CA GLY A 334 -3.87 14.67 16.85
C GLY A 334 -3.44 14.22 18.24
N THR A 335 -4.01 14.84 19.28
CA THR A 335 -3.71 14.49 20.67
C THR A 335 -4.94 14.02 21.45
N SER A 336 -4.68 13.32 22.55
CA SER A 336 -5.70 12.86 23.50
C SER A 336 -6.46 14.00 24.20
N SER A 337 -5.89 15.20 24.21
CA SER A 337 -6.51 16.41 24.78
C SER A 337 -7.31 17.22 23.74
N GLY A 338 -7.45 16.73 22.50
CA GLY A 338 -8.21 17.40 21.46
C GLY A 338 -7.45 18.52 20.72
N ASN A 339 -6.14 18.61 20.89
CA ASN A 339 -5.32 19.49 20.06
C ASN A 339 -4.95 18.79 18.75
N VAL A 340 -4.86 19.58 17.68
CA VAL A 340 -4.38 19.15 16.36
C VAL A 340 -3.23 20.09 15.99
N LEU A 341 -2.02 19.56 15.89
CA LEU A 341 -0.82 20.35 15.58
C LEU A 341 -0.48 20.17 14.12
N LEU A 342 -0.32 21.28 13.40
CA LEU A 342 0.30 21.32 12.08
C LEU A 342 1.77 21.63 12.26
N MET A 343 2.60 20.70 11.80
CA MET A 343 4.04 20.70 11.99
C MET A 343 4.71 20.88 10.63
N ARG A 344 5.72 21.75 10.56
CA ARG A 344 6.52 21.97 9.37
C ARG A 344 7.96 21.54 9.60
N LEU A 345 8.50 20.77 8.67
CA LEU A 345 9.88 20.33 8.60
C LEU A 345 10.62 21.15 7.54
N THR A 346 11.56 21.98 7.99
CA THR A 346 12.44 22.77 7.12
C THR A 346 13.82 22.14 7.07
N VAL A 347 14.14 21.53 5.93
CA VAL A 347 15.45 20.90 5.66
C VAL A 347 16.42 21.97 5.19
N HIS A 348 17.55 22.14 5.89
CA HIS A 348 18.55 23.15 5.55
C HIS A 348 19.58 22.59 4.56
N SER A 349 19.71 23.23 3.40
CA SER A 349 20.65 22.83 2.34
C SER A 349 22.13 22.96 2.74
N LYS A 350 22.45 23.82 3.72
CA LYS A 350 23.81 24.01 4.24
C LYS A 350 23.89 23.43 5.66
N GLY A 351 24.49 22.24 5.79
CA GLY A 351 24.77 21.61 7.08
C GLY A 351 23.97 20.34 7.40
N GLY A 352 23.11 19.87 6.48
CA GLY A 352 22.41 18.57 6.60
C GLY A 352 21.39 18.45 7.73
N GLY A 353 21.19 19.50 8.54
CA GLY A 353 20.21 19.53 9.62
C GLY A 353 18.81 19.90 9.13
N ALA A 354 17.79 19.44 9.85
CA ALA A 354 16.41 19.86 9.64
C ALA A 354 15.84 20.44 10.93
N THR A 355 15.02 21.47 10.80
CA THR A 355 14.30 22.06 11.93
C THR A 355 12.82 21.75 11.79
N MET A 356 12.21 21.30 12.88
CA MET A 356 10.79 21.01 12.96
C MET A 356 10.14 22.03 13.88
N ALA A 357 9.06 22.67 13.42
CA ALA A 357 8.34 23.69 14.16
C ALA A 357 6.82 23.45 14.11
N VAL A 358 6.13 23.86 15.18
CA VAL A 358 4.67 23.92 15.22
C VAL A 358 4.24 25.18 14.47
N GLU A 359 3.60 25.00 13.32
CA GLU A 359 3.07 26.10 12.51
C GLU A 359 1.73 26.60 13.05
N ARG A 360 0.84 25.68 13.42
CA ARG A 360 -0.50 26.00 13.91
C ARG A 360 -0.98 24.97 14.92
N VAL A 361 -1.70 25.43 15.93
CA VAL A 361 -2.42 24.59 16.89
C VAL A 361 -3.92 24.83 16.73
N MET A 362 -4.64 23.80 16.32
CA MET A 362 -6.09 23.79 16.18
C MET A 362 -6.70 22.97 17.31
N LYS A 363 -7.96 23.25 17.68
CA LYS A 363 -8.65 22.58 18.79
C LYS A 363 -9.95 21.99 18.31
N THR A 364 -10.18 20.72 18.65
CA THR A 364 -11.46 20.07 18.36
C THR A 364 -12.59 20.70 19.18
N PRO A 365 -13.83 20.65 18.67
CA PRO A 365 -14.99 21.03 19.45
C PRO A 365 -15.02 20.25 20.77
N GLN A 366 -15.23 20.98 21.88
CA GLN A 366 -15.27 20.41 23.23
C GLN A 366 -13.99 19.68 23.69
N MET A 367 -12.84 19.88 23.02
CA MET A 367 -11.57 19.23 23.37
C MET A 367 -11.66 17.69 23.40
N GLN A 368 -12.47 17.12 22.50
CA GLN A 368 -12.60 15.67 22.36
C GLN A 368 -11.29 15.07 21.85
N PRO A 369 -10.87 13.88 22.35
CA PRO A 369 -9.69 13.18 21.87
C PRO A 369 -9.76 12.97 20.36
N VAL A 370 -8.63 13.21 19.69
CA VAL A 370 -8.51 13.01 18.25
C VAL A 370 -8.22 11.55 17.97
N TYR A 371 -9.03 10.86 17.18
CA TYR A 371 -8.81 9.45 16.82
C TYR A 371 -8.16 9.28 15.46
N ALA A 372 -8.52 10.12 14.49
CA ALA A 372 -7.99 10.07 13.13
C ALA A 372 -7.78 11.48 12.59
N VAL A 373 -6.70 11.67 11.83
CA VAL A 373 -6.37 12.93 11.14
C VAL A 373 -5.97 12.59 9.71
N GLN A 374 -6.50 13.35 8.76
CA GLN A 374 -6.12 13.30 7.35
C GLN A 374 -5.72 14.71 6.89
N TYR A 375 -4.61 14.83 6.18
CA TYR A 375 -4.03 16.12 5.81
C TYR A 375 -3.79 16.21 4.30
N SER A 376 -4.46 17.16 3.65
CA SER A 376 -4.30 17.47 2.22
C SER A 376 -3.84 18.92 2.01
N LEU A 377 -3.48 19.25 0.77
CA LEU A 377 -3.19 20.62 0.31
C LEU A 377 -4.29 21.64 0.61
N THR A 378 -5.53 21.18 0.66
CA THR A 378 -6.72 22.04 0.76
C THR A 378 -7.36 22.01 2.13
N SER A 379 -7.13 20.97 2.93
CA SER A 379 -7.83 20.81 4.20
C SER A 379 -7.15 19.84 5.18
N VAL A 380 -7.45 20.01 6.46
CA VAL A 380 -7.16 19.06 7.52
C VAL A 380 -8.50 18.52 8.03
N CYS A 381 -8.72 17.22 7.90
CA CYS A 381 -9.92 16.52 8.36
C CYS A 381 -9.61 15.73 9.62
N VAL A 382 -10.47 15.85 10.64
CA VAL A 382 -10.23 15.27 11.97
C VAL A 382 -11.49 14.59 12.49
N GLY A 383 -11.33 13.36 12.98
CA GLY A 383 -12.37 12.60 13.66
C GLY A 383 -12.18 12.70 15.17
N GLY A 384 -13.12 13.35 15.86
CA GLY A 384 -13.11 13.49 17.33
C GLY A 384 -14.46 13.07 17.91
N GLY A 385 -14.46 12.04 18.76
CA GLY A 385 -15.71 11.41 19.22
C GLY A 385 -16.57 10.96 18.04
N SER A 386 -17.82 11.41 17.98
CA SER A 386 -18.79 11.10 16.91
C SER A 386 -18.83 12.12 15.77
N SER A 387 -17.99 13.16 15.83
CA SER A 387 -18.05 14.32 14.94
C SER A 387 -16.81 14.44 14.07
N ILE A 388 -17.01 14.95 12.85
CA ILE A 388 -15.93 15.29 11.94
C ILE A 388 -15.75 16.81 11.97
N THR A 389 -14.51 17.26 12.08
CA THR A 389 -14.15 18.67 11.95
C THR A 389 -13.17 18.84 10.80
N VAL A 390 -13.42 19.82 9.93
CA VAL A 390 -12.58 20.12 8.77
C VAL A 390 -12.13 21.57 8.84
N TRP A 391 -10.82 21.77 8.73
CA TRP A 391 -10.19 23.08 8.57
C TRP A 391 -9.70 23.23 7.13
N PRO A 392 -10.17 24.26 6.40
CA PRO A 392 -9.55 24.63 5.12
C PRO A 392 -8.11 25.10 5.34
N VAL A 393 -7.21 24.70 4.44
CA VAL A 393 -5.81 25.10 4.40
C VAL A 393 -5.60 25.86 3.09
N GLY A 394 -5.19 27.13 3.17
CA GLY A 394 -4.98 28.02 2.04
C GLY A 394 -3.99 29.13 2.39
N ASN A 395 -3.41 29.77 1.37
CA ASN A 395 -2.36 30.79 1.50
C ASN A 395 -2.88 32.20 1.82
N ASP A 396 -4.20 32.43 1.79
CA ASP A 396 -4.79 33.73 2.10
C ASP A 396 -5.14 33.84 3.59
N ASP A 397 -4.90 35.02 4.16
CA ASP A 397 -5.14 35.39 5.57
C ASP A 397 -6.61 35.21 6.04
N ASP A 398 -7.54 34.90 5.13
CA ASP A 398 -8.92 34.51 5.42
C ASP A 398 -9.06 32.98 5.55
N ALA A 399 -8.47 32.41 6.59
CA ALA A 399 -8.72 31.02 6.95
C ALA A 399 -10.21 30.84 7.31
N ALA A 400 -11.00 30.33 6.36
CA ALA A 400 -12.43 30.13 6.55
C ALA A 400 -12.69 29.28 7.82
N ASP A 401 -13.78 29.59 8.52
CA ASP A 401 -14.12 28.94 9.78
C ASP A 401 -14.17 27.40 9.66
N PRO A 402 -13.71 26.66 10.70
CA PRO A 402 -13.78 25.22 10.70
C PRO A 402 -15.23 24.74 10.61
N ARG A 403 -15.44 23.70 9.82
CA ARG A 403 -16.75 23.07 9.68
C ARG A 403 -16.82 21.84 10.54
N THR A 404 -17.90 21.73 11.30
CA THR A 404 -18.13 20.58 12.18
C THR A 404 -19.52 20.03 11.92
N TRP A 405 -19.64 18.71 11.83
CA TRP A 405 -20.93 18.02 11.80
C TRP A 405 -20.86 16.71 12.60
N VAL A 406 -22.04 16.25 13.05
CA VAL A 406 -22.19 14.94 13.69
C VAL A 406 -22.25 13.88 12.59
N ALA A 407 -21.23 13.04 12.51
CA ALA A 407 -21.10 12.06 11.43
C ALA A 407 -21.73 10.71 11.79
N HIS A 408 -21.49 10.25 13.03
CA HIS A 408 -21.84 8.91 13.49
C HIS A 408 -22.60 8.93 14.83
N ALA A 409 -23.22 7.81 15.19
CA ALA A 409 -23.91 7.68 16.47
C ALA A 409 -22.95 7.32 17.63
N LYS A 410 -21.77 6.81 17.29
CA LYS A 410 -20.69 6.46 18.23
C LYS A 410 -19.36 7.01 17.74
N ASN A 411 -18.27 6.69 18.46
CA ASN A 411 -16.94 7.16 18.14
C ASN A 411 -16.50 6.71 16.75
N ILE A 412 -15.94 7.66 16.01
CA ILE A 412 -15.25 7.45 14.73
C ILE A 412 -13.99 6.65 15.01
N SER A 413 -13.75 5.62 14.20
CA SER A 413 -12.56 4.77 14.27
C SER A 413 -11.46 5.21 13.31
N SER A 414 -11.83 5.52 12.05
CA SER A 414 -10.89 5.90 10.98
C SER A 414 -11.52 6.90 10.02
N LEU A 415 -10.66 7.67 9.35
CA LEU A 415 -11.01 8.61 8.28
C LEU A 415 -10.10 8.37 7.07
N GLU A 416 -10.68 8.37 5.87
CA GLU A 416 -9.93 8.18 4.62
C GLU A 416 -10.36 9.20 3.56
N LEU A 417 -9.39 9.90 2.96
CA LEU A 417 -9.62 10.91 1.93
C LEU A 417 -9.49 10.31 0.53
N ASN A 418 -10.45 10.57 -0.35
CA ASN A 418 -10.32 10.21 -1.75
C ASN A 418 -9.47 11.24 -2.50
N HIS A 419 -8.20 10.94 -2.67
CA HIS A 419 -7.24 11.81 -3.36
C HIS A 419 -7.43 11.88 -4.89
N CYS A 420 -8.24 11.00 -5.49
CA CYS A 420 -8.39 10.92 -6.95
C CYS A 420 -9.43 11.89 -7.54
N ASP A 421 -10.28 12.51 -6.70
CA ASP A 421 -11.34 13.45 -7.10
C ASP A 421 -11.17 14.79 -6.37
N ASP A 422 -9.98 15.39 -6.55
CA ASP A 422 -9.55 16.65 -5.91
C ASP A 422 -9.65 16.67 -4.37
N GLY A 423 -9.69 15.49 -3.73
CA GLY A 423 -9.80 15.38 -2.27
C GLY A 423 -11.16 15.81 -1.74
N HIS A 424 -12.24 15.74 -2.51
CA HIS A 424 -13.56 16.26 -2.10
C HIS A 424 -14.44 15.26 -1.35
N MET A 425 -14.13 13.96 -1.44
CA MET A 425 -14.86 12.91 -0.73
C MET A 425 -14.06 12.41 0.47
N LEU A 426 -14.71 12.34 1.64
CA LEU A 426 -14.16 11.78 2.87
C LEU A 426 -14.99 10.57 3.27
N PHE A 427 -14.34 9.42 3.47
CA PHE A 427 -14.96 8.26 4.09
C PHE A 427 -14.69 8.25 5.59
N SER A 428 -15.69 7.86 6.36
CA SER A 428 -15.58 7.68 7.81
C SER A 428 -16.13 6.33 8.22
N SER A 429 -15.47 5.71 9.19
CA SER A 429 -15.94 4.48 9.84
C SER A 429 -16.15 4.70 11.33
N SER A 430 -17.01 3.89 11.94
CA SER A 430 -17.32 4.01 13.36
C SER A 430 -17.64 2.69 14.02
N SER A 431 -17.47 2.69 15.35
CA SER A 431 -17.99 1.67 16.26
C SER A 431 -19.53 1.54 16.26
N ASP A 432 -20.26 2.43 15.59
CA ASP A 432 -21.68 2.25 15.30
C ASP A 432 -21.95 1.20 14.19
N GLY A 433 -20.89 0.72 13.53
CA GLY A 433 -20.94 -0.31 12.50
C GLY A 433 -21.26 0.20 11.10
N CYS A 434 -21.28 1.53 10.92
CA CYS A 434 -21.50 2.17 9.64
C CYS A 434 -20.19 2.68 9.02
N VAL A 435 -20.12 2.59 7.68
CA VAL A 435 -19.20 3.42 6.87
C VAL A 435 -20.03 4.46 6.13
N LYS A 436 -19.61 5.72 6.19
CA LYS A 436 -20.29 6.85 5.52
C LYS A 436 -19.33 7.61 4.62
N CYS A 437 -19.89 8.30 3.62
CA CYS A 437 -19.15 9.18 2.72
C CYS A 437 -19.69 10.62 2.84
N TRP A 438 -18.80 11.59 2.75
CA TRP A 438 -19.09 13.01 2.98
C TRP A 438 -18.49 13.87 1.89
N ASN A 439 -19.22 14.91 1.48
CA ASN A 439 -18.65 16.01 0.72
C ASN A 439 -17.95 16.97 1.70
N ILE A 440 -16.63 17.09 1.59
CA ILE A 440 -15.82 17.91 2.51
C ILE A 440 -16.16 19.40 2.41
N ARG A 441 -16.56 19.85 1.22
CA ARG A 441 -16.89 21.26 0.94
C ARG A 441 -18.28 21.66 1.45
N THR A 442 -19.20 20.74 1.69
CA THR A 442 -20.51 21.10 2.25
C THR A 442 -20.75 20.52 3.65
N GLY A 443 -20.05 19.44 3.99
CA GLY A 443 -20.35 18.63 5.18
C GLY A 443 -21.55 17.68 4.97
N ASP A 444 -22.12 17.64 3.76
CA ASP A 444 -23.28 16.80 3.47
C ASP A 444 -22.86 15.34 3.27
N GLN A 445 -23.71 14.43 3.75
CA GLN A 445 -23.54 13.01 3.51
C GLN A 445 -23.84 12.68 2.04
N ILE A 446 -22.94 11.95 1.39
CA ILE A 446 -23.17 11.34 0.08
C ILE A 446 -23.70 9.92 0.34
N PRO A 447 -24.98 9.62 0.08
CA PRO A 447 -25.54 8.30 0.35
C PRO A 447 -24.92 7.24 -0.58
N ILE A 448 -24.45 6.15 0.01
CA ILE A 448 -23.94 4.97 -0.71
C ILE A 448 -24.56 3.73 -0.08
N ASP A 449 -25.59 3.20 -0.74
CA ASP A 449 -26.51 2.21 -0.15
C ASP A 449 -25.90 0.82 0.09
N TYR A 450 -24.72 0.56 -0.48
CA TYR A 450 -24.05 -0.73 -0.38
C TYR A 450 -22.87 -0.73 0.61
N LEU A 451 -22.53 0.41 1.20
CA LEU A 451 -21.54 0.44 2.26
C LEU A 451 -22.09 -0.23 3.53
N PRO A 452 -21.23 -0.76 4.40
CA PRO A 452 -21.68 -1.39 5.63
C PRO A 452 -22.61 -0.49 6.45
N VAL A 453 -23.78 -1.04 6.76
CA VAL A 453 -24.70 -0.59 7.81
C VAL A 453 -24.89 -1.76 8.78
N ASN A 454 -23.78 -2.43 9.11
CA ASN A 454 -23.77 -3.66 9.90
C ASN A 454 -23.81 -3.32 11.40
N ASN A 455 -24.25 -4.24 12.25
CA ASN A 455 -24.29 -4.05 13.71
C ASN A 455 -22.93 -4.32 14.39
N TYR A 456 -21.90 -4.70 13.63
CA TYR A 456 -20.57 -4.96 14.17
C TYR A 456 -19.70 -3.71 14.17
N PRO A 457 -19.00 -3.38 15.28
CA PRO A 457 -18.09 -2.25 15.31
C PRO A 457 -17.02 -2.32 14.23
N ILE A 458 -16.88 -1.24 13.47
CA ILE A 458 -15.81 -1.08 12.50
C ILE A 458 -14.62 -0.43 13.20
N TYR A 459 -13.43 -0.96 12.95
CA TYR A 459 -12.17 -0.52 13.55
C TYR A 459 -11.13 -0.10 12.52
N GLY A 460 -11.26 -0.52 11.27
CA GLY A 460 -10.32 -0.14 10.22
C GLY A 460 -11.04 0.23 8.93
N LEU A 461 -10.47 1.21 8.23
CA LEU A 461 -10.94 1.70 6.94
C LEU A 461 -9.71 2.10 6.14
N ALA A 462 -9.57 1.59 4.92
CA ALA A 462 -8.47 1.98 4.05
C ALA A 462 -8.93 2.07 2.60
N LEU A 463 -8.60 3.18 1.94
CA LEU A 463 -8.82 3.36 0.52
C LEU A 463 -7.60 2.83 -0.25
N SER A 464 -7.83 2.11 -1.36
CA SER A 464 -6.73 1.63 -2.20
C SER A 464 -6.02 2.80 -2.90
N PRO A 465 -4.77 2.62 -3.39
CA PRO A 465 -3.97 3.72 -3.93
C PRO A 465 -4.62 4.49 -5.09
N ASN A 466 -5.33 3.80 -5.99
CA ASN A 466 -6.08 4.42 -7.09
C ASN A 466 -7.55 4.69 -6.72
N ALA A 467 -7.87 4.64 -5.43
CA ALA A 467 -9.21 4.78 -4.89
C ALA A 467 -10.25 3.82 -5.47
N VAL A 468 -9.88 2.61 -5.89
CA VAL A 468 -10.77 1.63 -6.55
C VAL A 468 -11.49 0.73 -5.55
N GLN A 469 -10.85 0.45 -4.43
CA GLN A 469 -11.39 -0.42 -3.38
C GLN A 469 -11.40 0.29 -2.03
N LEU A 470 -12.39 -0.04 -1.22
CA LEU A 470 -12.48 0.33 0.18
C LEU A 470 -12.40 -0.92 1.05
N ALA A 471 -11.33 -1.07 1.81
CA ALA A 471 -11.13 -2.17 2.74
C ALA A 471 -11.65 -1.77 4.13
N VAL A 472 -12.45 -2.63 4.75
CA VAL A 472 -13.15 -2.38 6.01
C VAL A 472 -12.87 -3.52 6.99
N GLY A 473 -12.23 -3.19 8.11
CA GLY A 473 -11.97 -4.12 9.21
C GLY A 473 -13.02 -3.99 10.31
N TYR A 474 -13.69 -5.08 10.66
CA TYR A 474 -14.71 -5.11 11.72
C TYR A 474 -14.44 -6.20 12.75
N VAL A 475 -14.99 -6.01 13.94
CA VAL A 475 -14.90 -6.98 15.03
C VAL A 475 -16.24 -7.65 15.22
N CYS A 476 -16.28 -8.96 15.03
CA CYS A 476 -17.42 -9.77 15.36
C CYS A 476 -17.32 -10.16 16.86
N PRO A 477 -18.24 -9.67 17.71
CA PRO A 477 -18.30 -10.09 19.10
C PRO A 477 -18.53 -11.60 19.17
N PRO A 478 -17.99 -12.28 20.20
CA PRO A 478 -18.18 -13.71 20.36
C PRO A 478 -19.67 -14.04 20.35
N ALA A 479 -20.06 -15.03 19.54
CA ALA A 479 -21.47 -15.39 19.35
C ALA A 479 -22.17 -15.56 20.71
N ALA A 480 -23.18 -14.73 20.96
CA ALA A 480 -23.96 -14.81 22.18
C ALA A 480 -24.76 -16.13 22.17
N LYS A 481 -24.31 -17.08 22.99
CA LYS A 481 -24.89 -18.39 23.36
C LYS A 481 -24.47 -19.61 22.51
N PRO A 482 -23.45 -20.37 22.93
CA PRO A 482 -23.49 -21.82 22.71
C PRO A 482 -24.64 -22.38 23.56
N SER A 483 -25.67 -22.94 22.92
CA SER A 483 -26.76 -23.66 23.60
C SER A 483 -26.33 -25.04 24.13
N ARG A 484 -25.03 -25.33 24.19
CA ARG A 484 -24.47 -26.54 24.80
C ARG A 484 -23.31 -26.19 25.72
N ILE A 485 -23.32 -26.81 26.89
CA ILE A 485 -22.31 -26.71 27.93
C ILE A 485 -21.30 -27.82 27.64
N THR A 486 -20.46 -27.67 26.61
CA THR A 486 -19.35 -28.60 26.41
C THR A 486 -18.02 -27.90 26.60
N GLN A 487 -17.05 -28.63 27.15
CA GLN A 487 -15.74 -28.11 27.54
C GLN A 487 -14.91 -27.58 26.35
N ALA A 488 -15.36 -27.83 25.11
CA ALA A 488 -14.79 -27.30 23.88
C ALA A 488 -15.26 -25.87 23.54
N ASP A 489 -16.23 -25.29 24.27
CA ASP A 489 -16.79 -23.97 23.97
C ASP A 489 -15.94 -22.79 24.52
N THR A 490 -14.95 -23.05 25.38
CA THR A 490 -14.06 -22.00 25.92
C THR A 490 -13.02 -21.51 24.91
N THR A 491 -12.77 -22.23 23.82
CA THR A 491 -11.95 -21.76 22.69
C THR A 491 -12.69 -20.79 21.77
N TYR A 492 -14.03 -20.72 21.85
CA TYR A 492 -14.89 -19.80 21.08
C TYR A 492 -15.05 -18.41 21.71
N ALA A 493 -14.40 -18.13 22.84
CA ALA A 493 -14.37 -16.79 23.45
C ALA A 493 -13.41 -15.80 22.76
N ARG A 494 -12.78 -16.20 21.65
CA ARG A 494 -11.90 -15.33 20.88
C ARG A 494 -12.76 -14.36 20.07
N LEU A 495 -12.58 -13.06 20.28
CA LEU A 495 -13.05 -12.02 19.37
C LEU A 495 -12.53 -12.37 17.97
N SER A 496 -13.44 -12.67 17.06
CA SER A 496 -13.13 -12.89 15.65
C SER A 496 -13.26 -11.58 14.90
N SER A 497 -12.37 -11.31 13.96
CA SER A 497 -12.45 -10.10 13.15
C SER A 497 -12.56 -10.47 11.68
N GLY A 498 -13.22 -9.59 10.93
CA GLY A 498 -13.40 -9.71 9.50
C GLY A 498 -12.79 -8.53 8.78
N LEU A 499 -12.37 -8.78 7.55
CA LEU A 499 -11.98 -7.77 6.59
C LEU A 499 -12.89 -7.93 5.37
N GLU A 500 -13.57 -6.87 4.95
CA GLU A 500 -14.39 -6.84 3.75
C GLU A 500 -13.91 -5.74 2.80
N CYS A 501 -13.88 -6.03 1.49
CA CYS A 501 -13.56 -5.04 0.47
C CYS A 501 -14.79 -4.71 -0.37
N PHE A 502 -15.02 -3.41 -0.57
CA PHE A 502 -16.10 -2.83 -1.35
C PHE A 502 -15.58 -2.06 -2.54
N ALA A 503 -16.38 -1.98 -3.61
CA ALA A 503 -16.04 -1.14 -4.75
C ALA A 503 -16.21 0.33 -4.35
N ALA A 504 -15.17 1.12 -4.57
CA ALA A 504 -15.26 2.56 -4.38
C ALA A 504 -16.19 3.19 -5.45
N PRO A 505 -16.72 4.40 -5.22
CA PRO A 505 -17.69 5.02 -6.12
C PRO A 505 -17.23 5.17 -7.57
N ASN A 506 -15.94 5.41 -7.78
CA ASN A 506 -15.28 5.50 -9.09
C ASN A 506 -15.08 4.15 -9.80
N ALA A 507 -15.25 3.00 -9.13
CA ALA A 507 -15.01 1.67 -9.70
C ALA A 507 -16.29 0.86 -9.97
N ARG A 508 -17.46 1.50 -9.86
CA ARG A 508 -18.78 0.82 -9.96
C ARG A 508 -19.06 0.20 -11.32
N ASN A 509 -18.55 0.80 -12.39
CA ASN A 509 -18.68 0.28 -13.75
C ASN A 509 -17.39 0.51 -14.54
N ALA A 510 -17.30 -0.12 -15.70
CA ALA A 510 -16.12 -0.04 -16.56
C ALA A 510 -15.80 1.40 -16.99
N THR A 511 -16.82 2.23 -17.27
CA THR A 511 -16.64 3.63 -17.70
C THR A 511 -16.06 4.51 -16.60
N LEU A 512 -16.60 4.44 -15.38
CA LEU A 512 -16.12 5.21 -14.24
C LEU A 512 -14.69 4.77 -13.88
N LEU A 513 -14.42 3.46 -13.93
CA LEU A 513 -13.07 2.92 -13.68
C LEU A 513 -12.07 3.39 -14.75
N ALA A 514 -12.50 3.49 -16.01
CA ALA A 514 -11.66 4.01 -17.09
C ALA A 514 -11.46 5.53 -17.01
N ASN A 515 -12.40 6.27 -16.43
CA ASN A 515 -12.28 7.70 -16.20
C ASN A 515 -11.40 8.00 -14.98
N SER A 516 -11.43 7.16 -13.95
CA SER A 516 -10.54 7.33 -12.79
C SER A 516 -9.06 7.14 -13.15
N LEU A 517 -8.74 6.50 -14.27
CA LEU A 517 -7.36 6.46 -14.77
C LEU A 517 -6.89 7.80 -15.35
N GLU A 518 -7.79 8.67 -15.80
CA GLU A 518 -7.42 9.97 -16.39
C GLU A 518 -6.90 10.96 -15.35
N SER A 519 -7.35 10.81 -14.09
CA SER A 519 -6.83 11.60 -12.96
C SER A 519 -5.41 11.19 -12.54
N HIS A 520 -4.88 10.08 -13.06
CA HIS A 520 -3.54 9.59 -12.73
C HIS A 520 -2.55 9.86 -13.86
N SER A 521 -1.44 10.50 -13.53
CA SER A 521 -0.36 10.81 -14.48
C SER A 521 0.66 9.67 -14.65
N SER A 522 0.60 8.61 -13.84
CA SER A 522 1.60 7.54 -13.80
C SER A 522 1.01 6.18 -13.43
N ILE A 523 1.49 5.10 -14.08
CA ILE A 523 1.10 3.70 -13.85
C ILE A 523 1.91 3.13 -12.67
N GLU A 524 1.84 3.78 -11.51
CA GLU A 524 2.73 3.38 -10.42
C GLU A 524 2.33 1.99 -9.90
N SER A 525 1.07 1.74 -9.51
CA SER A 525 0.58 0.41 -9.11
C SER A 525 -0.84 0.20 -9.58
N LEU A 526 -1.12 -0.86 -10.33
CA LEU A 526 -2.48 -1.25 -10.72
C LEU A 526 -2.98 -2.48 -9.93
N GLY A 527 -2.30 -2.87 -8.85
CA GLY A 527 -2.62 -4.09 -8.11
C GLY A 527 -4.04 -4.09 -7.51
N ASP A 528 -4.54 -2.93 -7.12
CA ASP A 528 -5.93 -2.76 -6.67
C ASP A 528 -6.94 -2.94 -7.82
N ILE A 529 -6.68 -2.40 -9.02
CA ILE A 529 -7.53 -2.65 -10.20
C ILE A 529 -7.50 -4.12 -10.58
N LEU A 530 -6.32 -4.73 -10.62
CA LEU A 530 -6.15 -6.14 -10.97
C LEU A 530 -6.88 -7.07 -9.98
N SER A 531 -6.74 -6.81 -8.68
CA SER A 531 -7.43 -7.60 -7.67
C SER A 531 -8.94 -7.41 -7.70
N TYR A 532 -9.43 -6.21 -7.97
CA TYR A 532 -10.86 -5.94 -8.16
C TYR A 532 -11.41 -6.69 -9.38
N CYS A 533 -10.77 -6.56 -10.54
CA CYS A 533 -11.16 -7.26 -11.76
C CYS A 533 -11.15 -8.78 -11.58
N HIS A 534 -10.15 -9.32 -10.86
CA HIS A 534 -10.07 -10.76 -10.57
C HIS A 534 -11.20 -11.24 -9.66
N ALA A 535 -11.52 -10.49 -8.60
CA ALA A 535 -12.62 -10.80 -7.70
C ALA A 535 -13.99 -10.68 -8.40
N ASN A 536 -14.15 -9.66 -9.25
CA ASN A 536 -15.33 -9.49 -10.09
C ASN A 536 -15.50 -10.67 -11.08
N LEU A 537 -14.44 -11.08 -11.76
CA LEU A 537 -14.45 -12.23 -12.66
C LEU A 537 -14.80 -13.53 -11.93
N THR A 538 -14.25 -13.74 -10.74
CA THR A 538 -14.56 -14.91 -9.90
C THR A 538 -16.05 -14.93 -9.52
N SER A 539 -16.58 -13.78 -9.08
CA SER A 539 -17.99 -13.62 -8.74
C SER A 539 -18.90 -13.79 -9.96
N PHE A 540 -18.49 -13.27 -11.12
CA PHE A 540 -19.18 -13.43 -12.39
C PHE A 540 -19.27 -14.90 -12.79
N ASN A 541 -18.15 -15.63 -12.76
CA ASN A 541 -18.11 -17.05 -13.09
C ASN A 541 -19.00 -17.90 -12.18
N ALA A 542 -19.02 -17.59 -10.87
CA ALA A 542 -19.91 -18.26 -9.91
C ALA A 542 -21.38 -18.04 -10.25
N LYS A 543 -21.79 -16.77 -10.47
CA LYS A 543 -23.18 -16.42 -10.85
C LYS A 543 -23.59 -17.02 -12.20
N MET A 544 -22.67 -17.05 -13.17
CA MET A 544 -22.94 -17.65 -14.48
C MET A 544 -23.09 -19.17 -14.40
N ALA A 545 -22.32 -19.84 -13.54
CA ALA A 545 -22.49 -21.26 -13.27
C ALA A 545 -23.85 -21.56 -12.63
N GLU A 546 -24.28 -20.74 -11.67
CA GLU A 546 -25.63 -20.81 -11.09
C GLU A 546 -26.70 -20.55 -12.16
N ALA A 547 -26.61 -19.46 -12.93
CA ALA A 547 -27.61 -19.15 -13.96
C ALA A 547 -27.77 -20.29 -14.99
N ARG A 548 -26.66 -20.88 -15.43
CA ARG A 548 -26.67 -22.03 -16.37
C ARG A 548 -27.30 -23.28 -15.77
N ALA A 549 -27.22 -23.48 -14.46
CA ALA A 549 -27.84 -24.62 -13.80
C ALA A 549 -29.38 -24.51 -13.72
N TRP A 550 -29.94 -23.30 -13.82
CA TRP A 550 -31.38 -23.03 -13.58
C TRP A 550 -32.18 -22.71 -14.85
N ILE A 551 -31.52 -22.43 -15.98
CA ILE A 551 -32.19 -21.94 -17.20
C ILE A 551 -32.36 -23.08 -18.22
N ALA A 552 -33.62 -23.33 -18.61
CA ALA A 552 -33.96 -24.20 -19.74
C ALA A 552 -33.54 -23.54 -21.07
N ASP A 553 -33.14 -24.36 -22.05
CA ASP A 553 -32.48 -23.99 -23.33
C ASP A 553 -33.03 -22.73 -24.05
N GLU A 554 -34.32 -22.43 -23.95
CA GLU A 554 -34.97 -21.32 -24.66
C GLU A 554 -34.57 -19.90 -24.21
N LYS A 555 -33.81 -19.74 -23.11
CA LYS A 555 -33.28 -18.43 -22.65
C LYS A 555 -31.75 -18.36 -22.55
N ALA A 556 -31.04 -19.36 -23.07
CA ALA A 556 -29.58 -19.43 -22.99
C ALA A 556 -28.88 -18.28 -23.74
N ASP A 557 -29.46 -17.80 -24.84
CA ASP A 557 -28.86 -16.77 -25.69
C ASP A 557 -28.70 -15.42 -24.98
N ALA A 558 -29.67 -15.00 -24.15
CA ALA A 558 -29.60 -13.74 -23.40
C ALA A 558 -28.55 -13.73 -22.28
N ILE A 559 -28.10 -14.91 -21.83
CA ILE A 559 -27.02 -15.05 -20.83
C ILE A 559 -25.65 -14.90 -21.50
N ASN A 560 -25.54 -15.32 -22.77
CA ASN A 560 -24.27 -15.29 -23.50
C ASN A 560 -23.81 -13.87 -23.87
N ASP A 561 -24.70 -12.88 -23.82
CA ASP A 561 -24.38 -11.47 -24.07
C ASP A 561 -23.80 -10.75 -22.84
N VAL A 562 -23.83 -11.36 -21.65
CA VAL A 562 -23.27 -10.74 -20.44
C VAL A 562 -21.77 -10.99 -20.37
N VAL A 563 -21.00 -9.91 -20.34
CA VAL A 563 -19.53 -9.90 -20.34
C VAL A 563 -19.00 -9.47 -18.98
N PRO A 564 -17.88 -10.03 -18.48
CA PRO A 564 -17.28 -9.57 -17.24
C PRO A 564 -16.75 -8.13 -17.35
N LEU A 565 -16.73 -7.41 -16.23
CA LEU A 565 -16.37 -5.99 -16.15
C LEU A 565 -15.01 -5.67 -16.80
N HIS A 566 -14.04 -6.57 -16.66
CA HIS A 566 -12.70 -6.36 -17.20
C HIS A 566 -12.65 -6.30 -18.73
N GLU A 567 -13.55 -7.00 -19.44
CA GLU A 567 -13.59 -6.99 -20.91
C GLU A 567 -14.10 -5.65 -21.43
N GLU A 568 -15.20 -5.15 -20.87
CA GLU A 568 -15.75 -3.83 -21.19
C GLU A 568 -14.74 -2.72 -20.83
N PHE A 569 -14.10 -2.83 -19.66
CA PHE A 569 -13.05 -1.91 -19.24
C PHE A 569 -11.89 -1.85 -20.25
N CYS A 570 -11.35 -3.00 -20.66
CA CYS A 570 -10.26 -3.04 -21.64
C CYS A 570 -10.69 -2.47 -23.01
N ALA A 571 -11.93 -2.74 -23.44
CA ALA A 571 -12.45 -2.19 -24.69
C ALA A 571 -12.54 -0.65 -24.67
N ILE A 572 -12.96 -0.06 -23.55
CA ILE A 572 -12.99 1.41 -23.36
C ILE A 572 -11.57 1.99 -23.43
N LEU A 573 -10.59 1.37 -22.76
CA LEU A 573 -9.20 1.82 -22.79
C LEU A 573 -8.60 1.78 -24.21
N GLU A 574 -8.88 0.72 -24.97
CA GLU A 574 -8.46 0.64 -26.37
C GLU A 574 -9.11 1.71 -27.24
N SER A 575 -10.40 2.01 -27.03
CA SER A 575 -11.08 3.10 -27.73
C SER A 575 -10.40 4.44 -27.42
N LYS A 576 -10.19 4.75 -26.14
CA LYS A 576 -9.53 5.99 -25.70
C LYS A 576 -8.14 6.17 -26.32
N PHE A 577 -7.36 5.10 -26.41
CA PHE A 577 -6.06 5.15 -27.09
C PHE A 577 -6.19 5.46 -28.59
N ASN A 578 -7.11 4.80 -29.29
CA ASN A 578 -7.32 5.08 -30.71
C ASN A 578 -7.80 6.52 -30.92
N ASP A 579 -8.69 7.02 -30.06
CA ASP A 579 -9.18 8.39 -30.10
C ASP A 579 -8.01 9.38 -29.90
N GLN A 580 -7.11 9.12 -28.94
CA GLN A 580 -5.87 9.90 -28.76
C GLN A 580 -4.99 9.90 -30.01
N CYS A 581 -4.79 8.75 -30.66
CA CYS A 581 -4.04 8.67 -31.91
C CYS A 581 -4.68 9.45 -33.06
N THR A 582 -6.01 9.50 -33.13
CA THR A 582 -6.70 10.26 -34.18
C THR A 582 -6.74 11.76 -33.92
N ALA A 583 -6.76 12.18 -32.66
CA ALA A 583 -6.87 13.59 -32.26
C ALA A 583 -5.51 14.31 -32.15
N ALA A 584 -4.41 13.57 -32.01
CA ALA A 584 -3.10 14.14 -31.79
C ALA A 584 -2.55 14.85 -33.06
N GLU A 585 -2.24 16.14 -32.93
CA GLU A 585 -1.51 16.90 -33.95
C GLU A 585 -0.02 16.52 -33.99
N ASP A 586 0.55 16.07 -32.87
CA ASP A 586 1.93 15.58 -32.74
C ASP A 586 1.96 14.16 -32.11
N PRO A 587 2.36 13.13 -32.87
CA PRO A 587 2.44 11.74 -32.39
C PRO A 587 3.46 11.54 -31.26
N ASP A 588 4.46 12.40 -31.13
CA ASP A 588 5.55 12.24 -30.16
C ASP A 588 5.07 12.37 -28.69
N HIS A 589 3.89 12.95 -28.45
CA HIS A 589 3.35 13.21 -27.10
C HIS A 589 2.35 12.15 -26.61
N ILE A 590 2.07 11.13 -27.42
CA ILE A 590 1.10 10.08 -27.05
C ILE A 590 1.78 9.03 -26.19
N SER A 591 1.15 8.64 -25.08
CA SER A 591 1.60 7.53 -24.25
C SER A 591 0.73 6.27 -24.50
N PRO A 592 1.31 5.07 -24.61
CA PRO A 592 0.55 3.82 -24.76
C PRO A 592 -0.07 3.34 -23.44
N MET A 593 -0.20 4.23 -22.43
CA MET A 593 -0.66 3.91 -21.08
C MET A 593 -1.94 3.07 -21.06
N TYR A 594 -2.97 3.46 -21.82
CA TYR A 594 -4.23 2.72 -21.85
C TYR A 594 -4.07 1.29 -22.38
N LEU A 595 -3.26 1.09 -23.42
CA LEU A 595 -2.96 -0.24 -23.93
C LEU A 595 -2.14 -1.06 -22.92
N GLN A 596 -1.18 -0.43 -22.23
CA GLN A 596 -0.37 -1.08 -21.21
C GLN A 596 -1.21 -1.53 -20.02
N VAL A 597 -2.17 -0.70 -19.56
CA VAL A 597 -3.13 -1.07 -18.51
C VAL A 597 -4.02 -2.23 -18.97
N ALA A 598 -4.61 -2.15 -20.17
CA ALA A 598 -5.42 -3.23 -20.72
C ALA A 598 -4.62 -4.54 -20.83
N TYR A 599 -3.35 -4.46 -21.24
CA TYR A 599 -2.45 -5.61 -21.31
C TYR A 599 -2.20 -6.22 -19.92
N GLN A 600 -1.97 -5.41 -18.88
CA GLN A 600 -1.82 -5.92 -17.51
C GLN A 600 -3.08 -6.64 -17.03
N VAL A 601 -4.27 -6.11 -17.32
CA VAL A 601 -5.53 -6.75 -16.92
C VAL A 601 -5.68 -8.07 -17.65
N VAL A 602 -5.67 -8.06 -18.98
CA VAL A 602 -5.89 -9.26 -19.79
C VAL A 602 -4.85 -10.35 -19.52
N SER A 603 -3.57 -10.00 -19.35
CA SER A 603 -2.51 -10.98 -19.08
C SER A 603 -2.66 -11.70 -17.73
N ASN A 604 -3.41 -11.12 -16.78
CA ASN A 604 -3.58 -11.68 -15.43
C ASN A 604 -5.00 -12.19 -15.15
N MET A 605 -5.93 -12.11 -16.12
CA MET A 605 -7.28 -12.68 -15.99
C MET A 605 -7.34 -14.09 -16.60
N PRO A 606 -7.71 -15.12 -15.82
CA PRO A 606 -7.84 -16.49 -16.33
C PRO A 606 -9.08 -16.58 -17.23
N THR A 607 -8.90 -16.41 -18.54
CA THR A 607 -9.97 -16.46 -19.54
C THR A 607 -9.60 -17.41 -20.69
N PRO A 608 -10.57 -18.08 -21.34
CA PRO A 608 -10.27 -19.04 -22.41
C PRO A 608 -9.58 -18.40 -23.63
N ASN A 609 -9.84 -17.12 -23.91
CA ASN A 609 -9.25 -16.37 -25.02
C ASN A 609 -8.02 -15.52 -24.61
N GLN A 610 -7.47 -15.75 -23.40
CA GLN A 610 -6.38 -14.95 -22.83
C GLN A 610 -5.19 -14.83 -23.78
N HIS A 611 -4.65 -15.95 -24.28
CA HIS A 611 -3.47 -15.94 -25.14
C HIS A 611 -3.64 -15.12 -26.43
N ALA A 612 -4.81 -15.22 -27.06
CA ALA A 612 -5.10 -14.46 -28.29
C ALA A 612 -5.20 -12.95 -28.01
N ASN A 613 -5.87 -12.57 -26.93
CA ASN A 613 -6.02 -11.17 -26.53
C ASN A 613 -4.69 -10.56 -26.08
N VAL A 614 -3.87 -11.30 -25.31
CA VAL A 614 -2.51 -10.91 -24.92
C VAL A 614 -1.64 -10.70 -26.15
N ALA A 615 -1.62 -11.64 -27.09
CA ALA A 615 -0.84 -11.52 -28.32
C ALA A 615 -1.28 -10.30 -29.16
N ARG A 616 -2.58 -10.03 -29.25
CA ARG A 616 -3.13 -8.86 -29.95
C ARG A 616 -2.69 -7.54 -29.32
N LEU A 617 -2.79 -7.41 -28.00
CA LEU A 617 -2.38 -6.20 -27.28
C LEU A 617 -0.86 -6.01 -27.31
N GLN A 618 -0.09 -7.08 -27.13
CA GLN A 618 1.35 -7.07 -27.25
C GLN A 618 1.80 -6.57 -28.63
N LYS A 619 1.17 -7.05 -29.71
CA LYS A 619 1.44 -6.57 -31.07
C LYS A 619 1.22 -5.07 -31.21
N LYS A 620 0.09 -4.54 -30.72
CA LYS A 620 -0.23 -3.09 -30.75
C LYS A 620 0.80 -2.27 -29.98
N ILE A 621 1.13 -2.67 -28.75
CA ILE A 621 2.06 -1.94 -27.87
C ILE A 621 3.47 -1.94 -28.46
N MET A 622 3.94 -3.10 -28.95
CA MET A 622 5.26 -3.18 -29.58
C MET A 622 5.32 -2.38 -30.89
N ALA A 623 4.24 -2.38 -31.68
CA ALA A 623 4.18 -1.58 -32.91
C ALA A 623 4.29 -0.09 -32.58
N PHE A 624 3.57 0.39 -31.57
CA PHE A 624 3.68 1.77 -31.09
C PHE A 624 5.13 2.14 -30.72
N TRP A 625 5.81 1.33 -29.90
CA TRP A 625 7.18 1.63 -29.49
C TRP A 625 8.18 1.53 -30.65
N CYS A 626 7.97 0.63 -31.60
CA CYS A 626 8.82 0.55 -32.80
C CYS A 626 8.66 1.81 -33.65
N ASP A 627 7.43 2.28 -33.90
CA ASP A 627 7.18 3.51 -34.65
C ASP A 627 7.81 4.72 -33.94
N TYR A 628 7.57 4.87 -32.63
CA TYR A 628 8.15 5.94 -31.81
C TYR A 628 9.68 5.96 -31.87
N MET A 629 10.33 4.82 -31.64
CA MET A 629 11.79 4.73 -31.64
C MET A 629 12.40 4.99 -33.02
N LEU A 630 11.76 4.52 -34.09
CA LEU A 630 12.23 4.79 -35.45
C LEU A 630 12.06 6.26 -35.81
N ARG A 631 10.93 6.90 -35.47
CA ARG A 631 10.73 8.34 -35.67
C ARG A 631 11.79 9.15 -34.92
N ALA A 632 12.02 8.84 -33.65
CA ALA A 632 13.07 9.48 -32.85
C ALA A 632 14.47 9.32 -33.48
N ALA A 633 14.80 8.12 -33.96
CA ALA A 633 16.07 7.85 -34.65
C ALA A 633 16.22 8.66 -35.95
N THR A 634 15.15 8.85 -36.73
CA THR A 634 15.19 9.68 -37.94
C THR A 634 15.34 11.17 -37.66
N LYS A 635 14.83 11.67 -36.53
CA LYS A 635 14.94 13.09 -36.12
C LYS A 635 16.33 13.46 -35.60
N GLN A 636 17.02 12.54 -34.92
CA GLN A 636 18.20 12.91 -34.14
C GLN A 636 19.52 13.04 -34.92
N PHE A 637 19.78 12.40 -36.08
CA PHE A 637 21.17 12.40 -36.62
C PHE A 637 21.40 12.29 -38.14
N SER A 638 22.43 13.03 -38.58
CA SER A 638 23.01 13.15 -39.93
C SER A 638 24.49 12.69 -40.03
N GLY A 639 24.91 11.67 -39.26
CA GLY A 639 26.32 11.23 -39.19
C GLY A 639 26.52 9.72 -39.07
N GLN A 640 27.60 9.20 -39.66
CA GLN A 640 27.94 7.77 -39.77
C GLN A 640 28.19 7.09 -38.41
N ARG A 641 27.46 6.01 -38.11
CA ARG A 641 27.75 5.06 -37.00
C ARG A 641 27.91 3.62 -37.50
N THR A 642 28.56 2.81 -36.67
CA THR A 642 29.02 1.41 -36.89
C THR A 642 27.89 0.36 -36.83
N ARG A 643 28.06 -0.74 -37.59
CA ARG A 643 27.10 -1.87 -37.78
C ARG A 643 26.50 -2.50 -36.53
N GLN A 644 27.11 -2.40 -35.35
CA GLN A 644 26.56 -3.00 -34.12
C GLN A 644 25.41 -2.18 -33.50
N THR A 645 25.30 -0.89 -33.86
CA THR A 645 24.21 -0.02 -33.38
C THR A 645 22.95 -0.07 -34.27
N SER A 646 23.01 -0.76 -35.42
CA SER A 646 21.94 -0.74 -36.43
C SER A 646 20.94 -1.90 -36.34
N LEU A 647 21.31 -3.03 -35.71
CA LEU A 647 20.45 -4.22 -35.65
C LEU A 647 19.08 -3.99 -34.96
N PRO A 648 18.97 -3.29 -33.80
CA PRO A 648 17.68 -3.07 -33.15
C PRO A 648 16.70 -2.31 -34.05
N PHE A 649 17.17 -1.26 -34.73
CA PHE A 649 16.35 -0.47 -35.65
C PHE A 649 15.87 -1.30 -36.85
N LEU A 650 16.72 -2.18 -37.38
CA LEU A 650 16.33 -3.08 -38.47
C LEU A 650 15.30 -4.12 -38.02
N LEU A 651 15.42 -4.66 -36.80
CA LEU A 651 14.42 -5.58 -36.22
C LEU A 651 13.07 -4.87 -35.98
N MET A 652 13.10 -3.64 -35.47
CA MET A 652 11.90 -2.82 -35.28
C MET A 652 11.20 -2.50 -36.61
N ALA A 653 11.97 -2.15 -37.65
CA ALA A 653 11.44 -1.90 -38.98
C ALA A 653 10.81 -3.16 -39.59
N ASP A 654 11.49 -4.30 -39.48
CA ASP A 654 10.95 -5.58 -39.95
C ASP A 654 9.66 -5.96 -39.20
N PHE A 655 9.61 -5.74 -37.88
CA PHE A 655 8.41 -6.01 -37.09
C PHE A 655 7.23 -5.12 -37.47
N LEU A 656 7.46 -3.82 -37.67
CA LEU A 656 6.43 -2.90 -38.17
C LEU A 656 5.92 -3.31 -39.55
N SER A 657 6.82 -3.74 -40.44
CA SER A 657 6.44 -4.21 -41.79
C SER A 657 5.51 -5.42 -41.76
N LEU A 658 5.63 -6.26 -40.71
CA LEU A 658 4.75 -7.41 -40.49
C LEU A 658 3.38 -7.02 -39.95
N VAL A 659 3.36 -6.16 -38.92
CA VAL A 659 2.14 -5.95 -38.11
C VAL A 659 1.25 -4.83 -38.64
N ALA A 660 1.80 -3.84 -39.35
CA ALA A 660 1.05 -2.67 -39.81
C ALA A 660 0.38 -2.86 -41.19
N SER A 661 -0.14 -4.05 -41.53
CA SER A 661 -0.74 -4.32 -42.85
C SER A 661 -2.24 -3.92 -42.89
N PRO A 662 -2.70 -3.07 -43.84
CA PRO A 662 -1.93 -2.40 -44.89
C PRO A 662 -1.12 -1.21 -44.37
N LEU A 663 0.11 -1.06 -44.87
CA LEU A 663 1.02 0.00 -44.45
C LEU A 663 0.49 1.38 -44.85
N SER A 664 0.45 2.31 -43.90
CA SER A 664 0.14 3.71 -44.18
C SER A 664 1.28 4.37 -44.97
N VAL A 665 0.98 5.48 -45.64
CA VAL A 665 1.99 6.26 -46.40
C VAL A 665 3.13 6.73 -45.47
N GLU A 666 2.80 7.08 -44.23
CA GLU A 666 3.78 7.46 -43.22
C GLU A 666 4.69 6.30 -42.80
N HIS A 667 4.10 5.13 -42.51
CA HIS A 667 4.88 3.95 -42.15
C HIS A 667 5.80 3.52 -43.30
N LEU A 668 5.33 3.60 -44.56
CA LEU A 668 6.18 3.33 -45.74
C LEU A 668 7.36 4.28 -45.83
N ALA A 669 7.16 5.58 -45.61
CA ALA A 669 8.22 6.58 -45.62
C ALA A 669 9.25 6.32 -44.51
N LEU A 670 8.78 6.02 -43.30
CA LEU A 670 9.61 5.73 -42.13
C LEU A 670 10.46 4.46 -42.34
N LEU A 671 9.84 3.38 -42.83
CA LEU A 671 10.54 2.12 -43.10
C LEU A 671 11.60 2.30 -44.20
N ASN A 672 11.26 2.99 -45.29
CA ASN A 672 12.22 3.29 -46.36
C ASN A 672 13.40 4.12 -45.86
N ALA A 673 13.15 5.16 -45.06
CA ALA A 673 14.23 5.95 -44.45
C ALA A 673 15.14 5.08 -43.57
N THR A 674 14.54 4.21 -42.75
CA THR A 674 15.28 3.30 -41.85
C THR A 674 16.14 2.30 -42.63
N TYR A 675 15.58 1.62 -43.64
CA TYR A 675 16.33 0.66 -44.45
C TYR A 675 17.43 1.34 -45.29
N MET A 676 17.20 2.57 -45.76
CA MET A 676 18.24 3.33 -46.46
C MET A 676 19.41 3.72 -45.55
N ALA A 677 19.12 4.06 -44.29
CA ALA A 677 20.12 4.43 -43.30
C ALA A 677 20.91 3.22 -42.78
N TYR A 678 20.23 2.13 -42.45
CA TYR A 678 20.81 1.02 -41.66
C TYR A 678 20.90 -0.32 -42.39
N GLY A 679 20.16 -0.48 -43.50
CA GLY A 679 19.95 -1.77 -44.17
C GLY A 679 21.09 -2.21 -45.08
N THR A 680 21.07 -3.50 -45.42
CA THR A 680 21.92 -4.11 -46.46
C THR A 680 21.49 -3.64 -47.86
N PRO A 681 22.30 -3.86 -48.92
CA PRO A 681 21.89 -3.54 -50.28
C PRO A 681 20.55 -4.17 -50.69
N ALA A 682 20.24 -5.38 -50.18
CA ALA A 682 18.97 -6.06 -50.42
C ALA A 682 17.79 -5.40 -49.68
N ASP A 683 18.01 -4.89 -48.46
CA ASP A 683 17.00 -4.15 -47.70
C ASP A 683 16.62 -2.84 -48.42
N LYS A 684 17.59 -2.16 -49.04
CA LYS A 684 17.37 -0.89 -49.76
C LYS A 684 16.54 -1.03 -51.03
N THR A 685 16.54 -2.21 -51.64
CA THR A 685 15.79 -2.51 -52.87
C THR A 685 14.51 -3.30 -52.60
N ARG A 686 14.13 -3.48 -51.34
CA ARG A 686 12.99 -4.27 -50.94
C ARG A 686 11.68 -3.55 -51.27
N ASP A 687 10.76 -4.26 -51.93
CA ASP A 687 9.40 -3.78 -52.14
C ASP A 687 8.52 -4.10 -50.92
N LEU A 688 8.21 -3.08 -50.13
CA LEU A 688 7.39 -3.19 -48.93
C LEU A 688 5.88 -3.28 -49.23
N THR A 689 5.46 -3.06 -50.48
CA THR A 689 4.04 -3.10 -50.86
C THR A 689 3.54 -4.51 -51.18
N ALA A 690 4.45 -5.47 -51.36
CA ALA A 690 4.16 -6.84 -51.76
C ALA A 690 4.06 -7.85 -50.58
N ASN A 691 3.89 -7.39 -49.33
CA ASN A 691 3.92 -8.21 -48.11
C ASN A 691 5.12 -9.20 -48.05
N PRO A 692 6.38 -8.73 -48.18
CA PRO A 692 7.54 -9.62 -48.15
C PRO A 692 7.80 -10.18 -46.75
N THR A 693 8.15 -11.47 -46.65
CA THR A 693 8.64 -12.08 -45.42
C THR A 693 9.93 -11.35 -44.96
N PRO A 694 10.05 -10.92 -43.70
CA PRO A 694 11.24 -10.22 -43.20
C PRO A 694 12.49 -11.11 -43.27
N PRO A 695 13.69 -10.54 -43.46
CA PRO A 695 14.90 -11.33 -43.52
C PRO A 695 15.22 -11.88 -42.13
N VAL A 696 15.86 -13.05 -42.10
CA VAL A 696 16.44 -13.55 -40.86
C VAL A 696 17.68 -12.74 -40.53
N ARG A 697 17.71 -12.11 -39.34
CA ARG A 697 18.84 -11.29 -38.87
C ARG A 697 19.65 -11.90 -37.72
N GLU A 698 19.10 -12.92 -37.05
CA GLU A 698 19.69 -13.51 -35.84
C GLU A 698 19.69 -15.06 -35.91
N THR A 699 20.59 -15.67 -35.15
CA THR A 699 20.77 -17.13 -35.07
C THR A 699 20.71 -17.60 -33.62
N CYS A 700 20.18 -18.81 -33.40
CA CYS A 700 20.05 -19.42 -32.09
C CYS A 700 21.43 -19.71 -31.47
N SER A 701 21.67 -19.24 -30.25
CA SER A 701 22.91 -19.52 -29.51
C SER A 701 23.09 -21.00 -29.15
N LEU A 702 22.00 -21.76 -29.06
CA LEU A 702 22.04 -23.20 -28.74
C LEU A 702 22.38 -24.08 -29.95
N CYS A 703 21.91 -23.75 -31.15
CA CYS A 703 22.00 -24.64 -32.32
C CYS A 703 22.42 -23.97 -33.64
N SER A 704 22.71 -22.66 -33.61
CA SER A 704 23.05 -21.84 -34.78
C SER A 704 21.98 -21.78 -35.88
N ALA A 705 20.80 -22.37 -35.67
CA ALA A 705 19.69 -22.27 -36.61
C ALA A 705 19.17 -20.83 -36.72
N PRO A 706 18.67 -20.42 -37.89
CA PRO A 706 18.04 -19.11 -38.08
C PRO A 706 16.84 -18.91 -37.16
N ILE A 707 16.61 -17.65 -36.76
CA ILE A 707 15.46 -17.23 -35.95
C ILE A 707 14.57 -16.32 -36.80
N PRO A 708 13.46 -16.83 -37.38
CA PRO A 708 12.54 -16.00 -38.13
C PRO A 708 11.81 -15.00 -37.21
N LEU A 709 11.59 -13.78 -37.72
CA LEU A 709 10.76 -12.79 -37.04
C LEU A 709 9.28 -13.10 -37.34
N THR A 710 8.47 -13.21 -36.29
CA THR A 710 7.03 -13.49 -36.40
C THR A 710 6.22 -12.39 -35.69
N GLU A 711 4.90 -12.44 -35.82
CA GLU A 711 4.01 -11.51 -35.11
C GLU A 711 4.08 -11.69 -33.57
N ASN A 712 4.50 -12.85 -33.07
CA ASN A 712 4.74 -13.10 -31.64
C ASN A 712 6.19 -12.75 -31.30
N VAL A 713 6.47 -11.44 -31.25
CA VAL A 713 7.85 -10.92 -31.24
C VAL A 713 8.65 -11.20 -29.98
N LEU A 714 8.04 -11.47 -28.82
CA LEU A 714 8.80 -11.65 -27.57
C LEU A 714 9.20 -13.10 -27.29
N GLU A 715 8.48 -14.07 -27.87
CA GLU A 715 8.70 -15.52 -27.69
C GLU A 715 9.10 -16.16 -29.03
N PRO A 716 10.27 -15.83 -29.59
CA PRO A 716 10.71 -16.43 -30.84
C PRO A 716 11.05 -17.92 -30.68
N VAL A 717 10.80 -18.67 -31.75
CA VAL A 717 11.20 -20.06 -31.89
C VAL A 717 12.16 -20.17 -33.07
N CYS A 718 13.31 -20.81 -32.88
CA CYS A 718 14.22 -21.07 -34.00
C CYS A 718 13.71 -22.20 -34.90
N ASP A 719 14.26 -22.34 -36.11
CA ASP A 719 13.81 -23.38 -37.06
C ASP A 719 13.92 -24.82 -36.52
N ASN A 720 14.78 -25.05 -35.51
CA ASN A 720 14.92 -26.35 -34.83
C ASN A 720 14.01 -26.50 -33.60
N GLY A 721 13.13 -25.55 -33.31
CA GLY A 721 12.13 -25.64 -32.24
C GLY A 721 12.58 -25.17 -30.85
N HIS A 722 13.75 -24.52 -30.71
CA HIS A 722 14.14 -23.93 -29.42
C HIS A 722 13.38 -22.62 -29.18
N ALA A 723 12.66 -22.54 -28.07
CA ALA A 723 12.06 -21.31 -27.57
C ALA A 723 13.14 -20.41 -26.95
N LEU A 724 13.14 -19.15 -27.33
CA LEU A 724 14.09 -18.13 -26.89
C LEU A 724 13.31 -16.89 -26.44
N GLU A 725 13.99 -15.95 -25.79
CA GLU A 725 13.39 -14.71 -25.29
C GLU A 725 13.95 -13.50 -26.03
N ARG A 726 13.11 -12.50 -26.34
CA ARG A 726 13.55 -11.23 -26.94
C ARG A 726 13.42 -10.07 -25.95
N CYS A 727 14.39 -9.17 -26.01
CA CYS A 727 14.39 -7.93 -25.26
C CYS A 727 13.21 -7.05 -25.67
N SER A 728 12.33 -6.71 -24.72
CA SER A 728 11.16 -5.84 -24.94
C SER A 728 11.51 -4.40 -25.37
N ARG A 729 12.78 -3.99 -25.29
CA ARG A 729 13.27 -2.68 -25.75
C ARG A 729 13.88 -2.71 -27.13
N THR A 730 14.80 -3.64 -27.39
CA THR A 730 15.59 -3.68 -28.63
C THR A 730 15.16 -4.76 -29.60
N LEU A 731 14.20 -5.59 -29.19
CA LEU A 731 13.77 -6.81 -29.87
C LEU A 731 14.87 -7.85 -30.08
N ARG A 732 16.11 -7.63 -29.63
CA ARG A 732 17.19 -8.62 -29.78
C ARG A 732 16.94 -9.87 -28.96
N VAL A 733 17.38 -11.00 -29.47
CA VAL A 733 17.38 -12.26 -28.70
C VAL A 733 18.32 -12.11 -27.50
N ILE A 734 17.85 -12.53 -26.33
CA ILE A 734 18.62 -12.49 -25.09
C ILE A 734 19.48 -13.74 -25.03
N ASP A 735 20.77 -13.58 -25.26
CA ASP A 735 21.76 -14.60 -24.94
C ASP A 735 22.11 -14.56 -23.45
N SER A 736 22.65 -15.66 -22.90
CA SER A 736 22.96 -15.84 -21.49
C SER A 736 23.94 -14.77 -20.96
N VAL A 737 23.39 -13.64 -20.50
CA VAL A 737 24.13 -12.51 -19.92
C VAL A 737 24.09 -12.60 -18.40
N ALA A 738 25.19 -12.24 -17.73
CA ALA A 738 25.33 -12.29 -16.27
C ALA A 738 24.34 -11.37 -15.51
N ALA A 739 23.83 -10.32 -16.15
CA ALA A 739 22.83 -9.41 -15.59
C ALA A 739 21.78 -9.05 -16.65
N MET A 740 20.50 -9.18 -16.29
CA MET A 740 19.36 -8.86 -17.15
C MET A 740 18.23 -8.25 -16.33
N TRP A 741 17.32 -7.55 -16.99
CA TRP A 741 16.15 -6.98 -16.34
C TRP A 741 14.92 -7.84 -16.63
N LYS A 742 14.16 -8.19 -15.60
CA LYS A 742 12.88 -8.90 -15.71
C LYS A 742 11.76 -8.01 -15.14
N CYS A 743 10.68 -7.83 -15.88
CA CYS A 743 9.50 -7.14 -15.36
C CYS A 743 8.82 -7.98 -14.27
N THR A 744 8.47 -7.37 -13.15
CA THR A 744 7.79 -8.07 -12.04
C THR A 744 6.33 -8.35 -12.33
N VAL A 745 5.69 -7.68 -13.30
CA VAL A 745 4.25 -7.86 -13.60
C VAL A 745 4.03 -8.79 -14.79
N CYS A 746 4.63 -8.44 -15.93
CA CYS A 746 4.44 -9.19 -17.19
C CYS A 746 5.56 -10.17 -17.52
N GLU A 747 6.60 -10.24 -16.69
CA GLU A 747 7.73 -11.16 -16.86
C GLU A 747 8.61 -10.93 -18.10
N ALA A 748 8.30 -9.92 -18.92
CA ALA A 748 9.09 -9.55 -20.08
C ALA A 748 10.53 -9.15 -19.69
N PHE A 749 11.47 -9.50 -20.55
CA PHE A 749 12.90 -9.28 -20.32
C PHE A 749 13.43 -8.05 -21.05
N ALA A 750 14.54 -7.50 -20.53
CA ALA A 750 15.33 -6.46 -21.17
C ALA A 750 16.84 -6.65 -20.89
N HIS A 751 17.68 -6.21 -21.82
CA HIS A 751 19.12 -6.37 -21.76
C HIS A 751 19.78 -5.42 -20.73
N GLY A 752 20.89 -5.85 -20.11
CA GLY A 752 21.52 -5.15 -18.98
C GLY A 752 22.42 -3.94 -19.31
N ASP A 753 22.92 -3.84 -20.55
CA ASP A 753 24.05 -2.97 -20.90
C ASP A 753 23.69 -1.60 -21.50
N GLU A 754 22.43 -1.21 -21.58
CA GLU A 754 22.05 0.02 -22.29
C GLU A 754 22.01 1.24 -21.37
N HIS A 755 23.18 1.86 -21.18
CA HIS A 755 23.26 3.32 -21.11
C HIS A 755 22.76 3.89 -22.43
N ASP A 756 21.51 4.35 -22.47
CA ASP A 756 21.10 5.53 -23.26
C ASP A 756 19.60 5.80 -23.06
N GLU A 757 19.30 6.87 -22.31
CA GLU A 757 18.53 8.02 -22.79
C GLU A 757 19.01 9.26 -22.01
N GLY A 758 19.95 10.03 -22.58
CA GLY A 758 20.03 11.49 -22.41
C GLY A 758 20.04 12.11 -21.00
N ALA A 759 20.55 11.46 -19.96
CA ALA A 759 20.82 12.12 -18.68
C ALA A 759 22.21 11.74 -18.17
N ASP A 760 23.11 12.72 -18.12
CA ASP A 760 24.34 12.71 -17.31
C ASP A 760 24.02 12.70 -15.81
N ASN A 761 23.10 11.83 -15.38
CA ASN A 761 22.77 11.64 -13.97
C ASN A 761 23.31 10.27 -13.56
N GLU A 762 24.24 10.31 -12.61
CA GLU A 762 24.85 9.15 -11.97
C GLU A 762 23.82 8.19 -11.32
N SER A 763 22.52 8.48 -11.30
CA SER A 763 21.46 7.56 -10.85
C SER A 763 21.30 6.37 -11.80
N ALA A 764 21.37 5.13 -11.29
CA ALA A 764 21.01 3.95 -12.07
C ALA A 764 19.55 4.10 -12.58
N PRO A 765 19.26 3.80 -13.85
CA PRO A 765 17.93 4.02 -14.40
C PRO A 765 16.95 3.03 -13.78
N VAL A 766 15.93 3.54 -13.09
CA VAL A 766 14.71 2.78 -12.82
C VAL A 766 14.14 2.39 -14.18
N LEU A 767 14.26 1.11 -14.53
CA LEU A 767 13.83 0.63 -15.83
C LEU A 767 12.32 0.40 -15.83
N VAL A 768 11.59 1.12 -16.68
CA VAL A 768 10.17 0.92 -16.91
C VAL A 768 9.97 -0.03 -18.10
N CYS A 769 9.11 -1.03 -17.91
CA CYS A 769 8.78 -2.02 -18.94
C CYS A 769 7.97 -1.36 -20.06
N ARG A 770 8.44 -1.45 -21.31
CA ARG A 770 7.69 -0.95 -22.48
C ARG A 770 6.35 -1.67 -22.70
N LEU A 771 6.26 -2.94 -22.29
CA LEU A 771 5.07 -3.75 -22.53
C LEU A 771 3.92 -3.42 -21.57
N CYS A 772 4.21 -3.28 -20.28
CA CYS A 772 3.18 -3.09 -19.27
C CYS A 772 3.28 -1.77 -18.49
N GLY A 773 4.34 -0.98 -18.66
CA GLY A 773 4.55 0.27 -17.91
C GLY A 773 4.97 0.07 -16.44
N SER A 774 5.14 -1.17 -15.98
CA SER A 774 5.60 -1.46 -14.61
C SER A 774 7.13 -1.45 -14.50
N TYR A 775 7.65 -1.45 -13.27
CA TYR A 775 9.08 -1.49 -13.00
C TYR A 775 9.70 -2.86 -13.32
N CYS A 776 10.90 -2.82 -13.90
CA CYS A 776 11.72 -3.99 -14.08
C CYS A 776 12.72 -4.13 -12.93
N GLN A 777 12.94 -5.37 -12.51
CA GLN A 777 13.95 -5.75 -11.55
C GLN A 777 15.20 -6.24 -12.28
N ARG A 778 16.37 -5.79 -11.85
CA ARG A 778 17.66 -6.37 -12.26
C ARG A 778 17.83 -7.73 -11.59
N VAL A 779 18.03 -8.76 -12.39
CA VAL A 779 18.29 -10.14 -11.99
C VAL A 779 19.72 -10.46 -12.40
N GLU A 780 20.53 -10.85 -11.42
CA GLU A 780 21.88 -11.36 -11.61
C GLU A 780 21.81 -12.87 -11.33
N TYR A 781 22.25 -13.67 -12.29
CA TYR A 781 22.20 -15.13 -12.25
C TYR A 781 23.53 -15.74 -11.85
#